data_AF-A0A2M9Z8J1-F1
#
_entry.id   AF-A0A2M9Z8J1-F1
#
_cell.length_a   1.000
_cell.length_b   1.000
_cell.length_c   1.000
_cell.angle_alpha   90.00
_cell.angle_beta   90.00
_cell.angle_gamma   90.00
#
_symmetry.space_group_name_H-M   'P 1'
#
loop_
_entity.id
_entity.type
_entity.pdbx_description
1 polymer ?
#
loop_
_entity_poly.entity_id
_entity_poly.type
_entity_poly.pdbx_seq_one_letter_code
_entity_poly.pdbx_strand_id
1 'polypeptide(L)'
;MKSFPRHLSLKIAYLLLGGIFSSFLSACYKSPIPGGLFDFIPLQTSYQALGSPGVIEVNVVGLTSVTVSSALVVDNSFGDPSLSFTADGTQNFSVSHKAGLPVSLTLTQPTTTPPVACSVFSPPTATAAIKTVFTVQCAVAKHKVSVKVFGVYQSNPSGLILANKVGSSIETLSVNSGDGVYDFPTQVGETVSYSVFVAASPSNHECFMKTSTSPAPTGTIGTSDITLFVNCLSAIKLPANVAMAPNSLQFVFSTPNVTGCGFSSGPVPNGYTDLSPQTSSALISYNNVGDTTVVTVSPTSTWGSGAQIKGWLSLKSCSAGGELAYDGNKNVELQLTIAQNVKYVNGGIVGGTMDCSSDMNACVNIQDGITACNATGQVCYVLVAQGNYILSNLSGNTNIILNAKTSLVGSFSTDFQSQGSDYQTSISDARTVCLTPGSLLLGASFCPVIEISPSATLGSGEILEVSNISIYGHATKQKVAPIFVYNYSGSGKVRISKTGMFAGKNLGVTNSSDERYGIVVTNANNVEIFSNIIIGGEGSGISAGAVLDNPNYNAAGYSSLYNNLIDGGSSAGLLATTYSTGIEMRNVVLGRYAVANNQINYYQYVNPGAPVGRRTVGIRFAATSSGLVNSYYVHNSVYAGNGSVSAKAVENVLVGPTSQVLQIFNNMFFGADTTGPNIAFDTSQLLSGVIAGNNYYGTTLLNYGLSAATYCPFDYQFTTDFPATCSPAGAPPAGFTNMTQYSKNVTFVNSPASYLAVTAFLPELILKDIPCDVRSGSVGYGIDSYFSYIQDNDFFFRPRTTSLYGRTLGAIEIDASTCSP
;
A
#
# COMPACT_ATOMS: atom_id res chain seq x y z
N MET A 1 21.51 21.15 119.33
CA MET A 1 22.25 20.42 118.28
C MET A 1 21.53 20.67 116.95
N LYS A 2 22.22 21.31 115.97
CA LYS A 2 22.53 20.84 114.59
C LYS A 2 21.31 20.42 113.75
N SER A 3 21.13 20.72 112.46
CA SER A 3 21.85 21.47 111.39
C SER A 3 20.90 21.49 110.17
N PHE A 4 20.54 22.63 109.58
CA PHE A 4 21.02 23.25 108.32
C PHE A 4 20.87 22.48 106.97
N PRO A 5 20.54 23.20 105.85
CA PRO A 5 19.78 22.70 104.69
C PRO A 5 20.58 22.62 103.37
N ARG A 6 19.99 22.01 102.33
CA ARG A 6 20.50 21.97 100.94
C ARG A 6 19.39 22.30 99.94
N HIS A 7 19.14 23.57 99.63
CA HIS A 7 18.47 23.96 98.37
C HIS A 7 18.86 25.37 97.86
N LEU A 8 19.97 25.95 98.34
CA LEU A 8 20.41 27.32 98.00
C LEU A 8 21.60 27.40 97.02
N SER A 9 22.05 26.30 96.42
CA SER A 9 23.34 26.27 95.68
C SER A 9 23.25 26.33 94.15
N LEU A 10 22.06 26.29 93.53
CA LEU A 10 21.97 26.31 92.04
C LEU A 10 21.56 27.66 91.44
N LYS A 11 20.83 28.51 92.18
CA LYS A 11 20.40 29.84 91.67
C LYS A 11 21.49 30.92 91.81
N ILE A 12 22.47 30.73 92.70
CA ILE A 12 23.57 31.68 92.93
C ILE A 12 24.63 31.59 91.81
N ALA A 13 24.83 30.42 91.20
CA ALA A 13 25.81 30.26 90.11
C ALA A 13 25.42 31.00 88.82
N TYR A 14 24.12 31.04 88.48
CA TYR A 14 23.65 31.75 87.29
C TYR A 14 23.62 33.28 87.47
N LEU A 15 23.37 33.77 88.69
CA LEU A 15 23.41 35.20 89.00
C LEU A 15 24.85 35.75 89.09
N LEU A 16 25.83 34.94 89.50
CA LEU A 16 27.25 35.33 89.51
C LEU A 16 27.86 35.37 88.10
N LEU A 17 27.49 34.47 87.18
CA LEU A 17 27.93 34.57 85.79
C LEU A 17 27.28 35.75 85.04
N GLY A 18 26.02 36.07 85.33
CA GLY A 18 25.35 37.24 84.76
C GLY A 18 25.87 38.58 85.29
N GLY A 19 26.29 38.62 86.56
CA GLY A 19 26.81 39.82 87.22
C GLY A 19 28.25 40.19 86.81
N ILE A 20 29.11 39.21 86.54
CA ILE A 20 30.50 39.48 86.12
C ILE A 20 30.58 39.96 84.67
N PHE A 21 29.64 39.56 83.81
CA PHE A 21 29.60 40.03 82.41
C PHE A 21 29.03 41.46 82.24
N SER A 22 28.28 41.94 83.23
CA SER A 22 27.62 43.26 83.17
C SER A 22 28.43 44.38 83.85
N SER A 23 29.52 44.08 84.56
CA SER A 23 30.38 45.07 85.21
C SER A 23 31.65 45.48 84.43
N PHE A 24 31.88 44.99 83.21
CA PHE A 24 33.05 45.35 82.38
C PHE A 24 32.73 46.32 81.22
N LEU A 25 31.51 46.84 81.10
CA LEU A 25 31.09 47.67 79.97
C LEU A 25 31.18 49.20 80.18
N SER A 26 31.83 49.69 81.25
CA SER A 26 31.86 51.13 81.56
C SER A 26 33.25 51.78 81.68
N ALA A 27 34.29 51.24 81.04
CA ALA A 27 35.58 51.94 80.93
C ALA A 27 36.16 51.82 79.50
N CYS A 28 36.43 52.98 78.89
CA CYS A 28 37.10 53.10 77.59
C CYS A 28 38.41 52.30 77.56
N TYR A 29 38.51 51.32 76.67
CA TYR A 29 39.76 50.58 76.46
C TYR A 29 40.77 51.44 75.71
N LYS A 30 41.95 51.64 76.30
CA LYS A 30 43.09 52.33 75.69
C LYS A 30 43.85 51.34 74.81
N SER A 31 44.35 51.79 73.65
CA SER A 31 45.04 50.94 72.67
C SER A 31 46.30 50.25 73.26
N PRO A 32 46.64 49.01 72.86
CA PRO A 32 47.85 48.32 73.33
C PRO A 32 49.14 48.95 72.82
N ILE A 33 50.19 48.90 73.63
CA ILE A 33 51.55 49.35 73.29
C ILE A 33 52.31 48.16 72.64
N PRO A 34 53.16 48.37 71.62
CA PRO A 34 53.80 47.27 70.87
C PRO A 34 54.72 46.39 71.73
N GLY A 35 54.67 45.06 71.55
CA GLY A 35 55.64 44.09 72.09
C GLY A 35 55.08 42.98 73.01
N GLY A 36 53.78 42.76 73.07
CA GLY A 36 53.15 41.75 73.95
C GLY A 36 52.85 40.40 73.29
N LEU A 37 52.84 39.34 74.10
CA LEU A 37 52.71 37.90 73.76
C LEU A 37 51.45 37.48 72.95
N PHE A 38 50.57 38.40 72.57
CA PHE A 38 49.34 38.16 71.80
C PHE A 38 49.44 38.56 70.31
N ASP A 39 50.63 38.91 69.82
CA ASP A 39 50.87 39.35 68.43
C ASP A 39 50.75 38.22 67.37
N PHE A 40 50.28 37.03 67.75
CA PHE A 40 50.16 35.85 66.88
C PHE A 40 48.72 35.43 66.56
N ILE A 41 47.71 36.23 66.90
CA ILE A 41 46.33 35.96 66.44
C ILE A 41 46.02 36.89 65.25
N PRO A 42 45.76 36.37 64.04
CA PRO A 42 45.43 37.16 62.86
C PRO A 42 43.96 37.63 62.94
N LEU A 43 43.63 38.44 63.95
CA LEU A 43 42.33 39.14 64.05
C LEU A 43 42.35 40.48 63.31
N GLN A 44 43.51 40.96 62.87
CA GLN A 44 43.65 42.25 62.22
C GLN A 44 43.30 42.23 60.72
N THR A 45 43.38 41.07 60.05
CA THR A 45 43.05 40.93 58.62
C THR A 45 41.55 40.76 58.35
N SER A 46 40.80 40.15 59.27
CA SER A 46 39.36 39.89 59.12
C SER A 46 38.48 41.09 59.52
N TYR A 47 38.93 41.93 60.47
CA TYR A 47 38.18 43.14 60.86
C TYR A 47 38.33 44.29 59.84
N GLN A 48 39.46 44.38 59.12
CA GLN A 48 39.61 45.35 58.02
C GLN A 48 38.83 44.95 56.76
N ALA A 49 38.62 43.65 56.51
CA ALA A 49 37.78 43.16 55.40
C ALA A 49 36.27 43.44 55.59
N LEU A 50 35.82 43.68 56.83
CA LEU A 50 34.44 44.09 57.16
C LEU A 50 34.20 45.60 57.04
N GLY A 51 35.25 46.39 56.83
CA GLY A 51 35.18 47.84 56.61
C GLY A 51 35.40 48.28 55.15
N SER A 52 35.79 47.35 54.26
CA SER A 52 36.04 47.66 52.85
C SER A 52 34.73 47.84 52.06
N PRO A 53 34.64 48.83 51.15
CA PRO A 53 33.50 48.97 50.26
C PRO A 53 33.34 47.74 49.37
N GLY A 54 32.13 47.18 49.33
CA GLY A 54 31.74 46.07 48.46
C GLY A 54 30.90 46.55 47.28
N VAL A 55 31.09 45.93 46.12
CA VAL A 55 30.37 46.26 44.87
C VAL A 55 29.29 45.22 44.57
N ILE A 56 28.12 45.69 44.15
CA ILE A 56 27.01 44.85 43.67
C ILE A 56 27.04 44.85 42.13
N GLU A 57 27.28 43.69 41.56
CA GLU A 57 27.29 43.42 40.12
C GLU A 57 26.01 42.68 39.73
N VAL A 58 25.39 43.11 38.63
CA VAL A 58 24.25 42.44 38.02
C VAL A 58 24.64 41.99 36.62
N ASN A 59 24.54 40.69 36.38
CA ASN A 59 24.75 40.06 35.08
C ASN A 59 23.41 39.62 34.49
N VAL A 60 23.04 40.16 33.34
CA VAL A 60 21.79 39.85 32.64
C VAL A 60 22.07 38.94 31.45
N VAL A 61 21.30 37.86 31.34
CA VAL A 61 21.40 36.87 30.25
C VAL A 61 20.00 36.51 29.69
N GLY A 62 19.89 36.35 28.37
CA GLY A 62 18.66 35.95 27.68
C GLY A 62 17.80 37.08 27.09
N LEU A 63 18.31 38.32 27.09
CA LEU A 63 17.72 39.51 26.46
C LEU A 63 18.25 39.81 25.05
N THR A 64 19.42 39.28 24.67
CA THR A 64 19.99 39.50 23.31
C THR A 64 19.19 38.85 22.18
N SER A 65 18.38 37.84 22.47
CA SER A 65 17.64 37.07 21.47
C SER A 65 16.26 37.64 21.10
N VAL A 66 15.91 38.84 21.59
CA VAL A 66 14.58 39.46 21.39
C VAL A 66 14.67 40.95 21.07
N THR A 67 13.64 41.49 20.41
CA THR A 67 13.55 42.93 20.16
C THR A 67 13.03 43.63 21.43
N VAL A 68 13.80 44.55 21.99
CA VAL A 68 13.47 45.26 23.23
C VAL A 68 12.90 46.65 22.92
N SER A 69 11.67 46.91 23.39
CA SER A 69 10.98 48.21 23.24
C SER A 69 11.00 49.06 24.52
N SER A 70 11.24 48.44 25.68
CA SER A 70 11.58 49.10 26.94
C SER A 70 12.61 48.27 27.71
N ALA A 71 13.57 48.94 28.36
CA ALA A 71 14.68 48.27 29.04
C ALA A 71 14.23 47.51 30.30
N LEU A 72 14.93 46.43 30.64
CA LEU A 72 14.84 45.79 31.95
C LEU A 72 15.48 46.73 32.97
N VAL A 73 14.73 47.16 33.98
CA VAL A 73 15.25 48.02 35.05
C VAL A 73 15.45 47.19 36.31
N VAL A 74 16.65 47.29 36.88
CA VAL A 74 17.05 46.58 38.10
C VAL A 74 17.34 47.60 39.19
N ASP A 75 16.55 47.53 40.26
CA ASP A 75 16.69 48.34 41.46
C ASP A 75 17.25 47.49 42.60
N ASN A 76 17.96 48.13 43.53
CA ASN A 76 18.41 47.48 44.76
C ASN A 76 17.69 48.01 46.00
N SER A 77 17.78 47.28 47.11
CA SER A 77 17.16 47.64 48.39
C SER A 77 17.74 48.89 49.06
N PHE A 78 18.84 49.45 48.56
CA PHE A 78 19.49 50.63 49.14
C PHE A 78 19.05 51.95 48.49
N GLY A 79 18.28 51.89 47.39
CA GLY A 79 17.82 53.09 46.68
C GLY A 79 18.91 53.74 45.82
N ASP A 80 19.91 52.98 45.39
CA ASP A 80 20.91 53.45 44.43
C ASP A 80 20.28 53.70 43.06
N PRO A 81 20.92 54.49 42.16
CA PRO A 81 20.45 54.65 40.79
C PRO A 81 20.28 53.30 40.08
N SER A 82 19.10 53.08 39.50
CA SER A 82 18.72 51.84 38.83
C SER A 82 19.65 51.49 37.67
N LEU A 83 19.89 50.20 37.47
CA LEU A 83 20.58 49.70 36.28
C LEU A 83 19.56 49.42 35.18
N SER A 84 19.93 49.69 33.93
CA SER A 84 19.04 49.55 32.76
C SER A 84 19.70 48.70 31.69
N PHE A 85 19.03 47.62 31.27
CA PHE A 85 19.53 46.66 30.30
C PHE A 85 18.61 46.59 29.09
N THR A 86 19.16 46.89 27.90
CA THR A 86 18.49 46.70 26.60
C THR A 86 19.00 45.47 25.84
N ALA A 87 20.02 44.80 26.38
CA ALA A 87 20.62 43.57 25.90
C ALA A 87 21.34 42.87 27.07
N ASP A 88 21.86 41.67 26.84
CA ASP A 88 22.71 40.95 27.79
C ASP A 88 23.96 41.75 28.10
N GLY A 89 24.40 41.65 29.35
CA GLY A 89 25.59 42.34 29.80
C GLY A 89 25.69 42.40 31.30
N THR A 90 26.82 42.91 31.76
CA THR A 90 27.13 43.07 33.17
C THR A 90 27.22 44.55 33.49
N GLN A 91 26.49 45.00 34.52
CA GLN A 91 26.59 46.35 35.05
C GLN A 91 26.76 46.32 36.57
N ASN A 92 27.38 47.35 37.12
CA ASN A 92 27.59 47.50 38.56
C ASN A 92 26.83 48.72 39.06
N PHE A 93 26.22 48.62 40.25
CA PHE A 93 25.73 49.81 40.95
C PHE A 93 26.93 50.70 41.29
N SER A 94 26.78 52.01 41.06
CA SER A 94 27.87 52.99 41.22
C SER A 94 28.22 53.28 42.68
N VAL A 95 27.32 52.96 43.61
CA VAL A 95 27.50 53.15 45.05
C VAL A 95 27.99 51.85 45.68
N SER A 96 29.15 51.90 46.33
CA SER A 96 29.68 50.77 47.09
C SER A 96 29.13 50.79 48.52
N HIS A 97 28.75 49.62 49.02
CA HIS A 97 28.16 49.47 50.36
C HIS A 97 29.07 48.66 51.27
N LYS A 98 28.90 48.80 52.57
CA LYS A 98 29.69 48.02 53.54
C LYS A 98 29.46 46.52 53.34
N ALA A 99 30.53 45.75 53.23
CA ALA A 99 30.45 44.31 53.13
C ALA A 99 29.69 43.69 54.33
N GLY A 100 28.83 42.72 54.07
CA GLY A 100 28.02 41.98 55.04
C GLY A 100 26.57 42.42 55.15
N LEU A 101 26.14 43.50 54.49
CA LEU A 101 24.74 43.93 54.48
C LEU A 101 23.90 43.07 53.51
N PRO A 102 22.65 42.71 53.87
CA PRO A 102 21.76 41.98 52.98
C PRO A 102 21.30 42.89 51.82
N VAL A 103 21.33 42.37 50.60
CA VAL A 103 20.88 43.06 49.38
C VAL A 103 19.77 42.25 48.73
N SER A 104 18.68 42.93 48.36
CA SER A 104 17.64 42.37 47.47
C SER A 104 17.51 43.22 46.20
N LEU A 105 17.15 42.58 45.10
CA LEU A 105 16.90 43.23 43.82
C LEU A 105 15.40 43.22 43.48
N THR A 106 14.94 44.31 42.88
CA THR A 106 13.60 44.43 42.30
C THR A 106 13.73 44.64 40.80
N LEU A 107 12.88 43.96 40.02
CA LEU A 107 12.93 44.01 38.55
C LEU A 107 11.67 44.67 38.00
N THR A 108 11.84 45.66 37.13
CA THR A 108 10.78 46.13 36.24
C THR A 108 10.94 45.45 34.90
N GLN A 109 9.95 44.65 34.50
CA GLN A 109 10.03 43.78 33.32
C GLN A 109 10.15 44.60 32.02
N PRO A 110 11.02 44.17 31.08
CA PRO A 110 11.12 44.80 29.76
C PRO A 110 9.90 44.46 28.91
N THR A 111 9.52 45.36 28.01
CA THR A 111 8.56 45.08 26.95
C THR A 111 9.34 44.58 25.74
N THR A 112 9.22 43.29 25.42
CA THR A 112 9.95 42.65 24.32
C THR A 112 9.01 42.01 23.31
N THR A 113 9.50 41.77 22.10
CA THR A 113 8.83 40.95 21.09
C THR A 113 9.80 39.88 20.59
N PRO A 114 9.55 38.58 20.87
CA PRO A 114 8.43 38.03 21.68
C PRO A 114 8.48 38.43 23.17
N PRO A 115 7.38 38.30 23.93
CA PRO A 115 7.35 38.57 25.37
C PRO A 115 8.34 37.70 26.15
N VAL A 116 9.10 38.32 27.05
CA VAL A 116 10.13 37.67 27.87
C VAL A 116 9.91 38.05 29.32
N ALA A 117 10.06 37.09 30.23
CA ALA A 117 10.05 37.33 31.67
C ALA A 117 11.46 37.14 32.23
N CYS A 118 11.91 38.11 33.03
CA CYS A 118 13.21 38.14 33.68
C CYS A 118 13.06 37.87 35.19
N SER A 119 13.92 37.01 35.73
CA SER A 119 13.94 36.67 37.16
C SER A 119 15.37 36.61 37.68
N VAL A 120 15.55 36.92 38.97
CA VAL A 120 16.86 36.83 39.65
C VAL A 120 17.13 35.35 39.96
N PHE A 121 18.22 34.80 39.41
CA PHE A 121 18.63 33.40 39.58
C PHE A 121 19.55 33.18 40.79
N SER A 122 20.09 34.25 41.37
CA SER A 122 20.82 34.21 42.66
C SER A 122 19.86 34.40 43.86
N PRO A 123 20.15 33.87 45.06
CA PRO A 123 19.23 33.98 46.19
C PRO A 123 18.96 35.46 46.55
N PRO A 124 17.68 35.84 46.81
CA PRO A 124 17.24 37.23 46.98
C PRO A 124 17.79 37.94 48.23
N THR A 125 18.61 37.25 49.04
CA THR A 125 19.23 37.76 50.27
C THR A 125 20.70 37.37 50.31
N ALA A 126 21.48 37.79 49.31
CA ALA A 126 22.93 37.69 49.40
C ALA A 126 23.45 38.77 50.35
N THR A 127 24.24 38.39 51.36
CA THR A 127 25.05 39.34 52.13
C THR A 127 26.20 39.83 51.26
N ALA A 128 26.34 41.15 51.10
CA ALA A 128 27.31 41.72 50.20
C ALA A 128 28.75 41.30 50.59
N ALA A 129 29.39 40.38 49.86
CA ALA A 129 30.84 40.20 49.96
C ALA A 129 31.56 41.42 49.34
N ILE A 130 32.89 41.50 49.44
CA ILE A 130 33.70 42.56 48.80
C ILE A 130 33.34 42.72 47.29
N LYS A 131 32.85 41.64 46.65
CA LYS A 131 32.10 41.69 45.39
C LYS A 131 30.94 40.68 45.43
N THR A 132 29.72 41.12 45.09
CA THR A 132 28.52 40.26 45.04
C THR A 132 27.91 40.31 43.66
N VAL A 133 27.69 39.14 43.04
CA VAL A 133 27.19 39.03 41.67
C VAL A 133 25.79 38.41 41.67
N PHE A 134 24.82 39.14 41.16
CA PHE A 134 23.47 38.64 40.86
C PHE A 134 23.38 38.29 39.39
N THR A 135 22.84 37.11 39.09
CA THR A 135 22.48 36.77 37.70
C THR A 135 20.97 36.96 37.52
N VAL A 136 20.56 37.73 36.53
CA VAL A 136 19.17 37.87 36.09
C VAL A 136 19.02 37.12 34.78
N GLN A 137 18.13 36.14 34.77
CA GLN A 137 17.87 35.29 33.61
C GLN A 137 16.51 35.64 33.01
N CYS A 138 16.50 35.88 31.71
CA CYS A 138 15.34 36.23 30.92
C CYS A 138 15.01 35.07 29.95
N ALA A 139 13.75 34.65 29.86
CA ALA A 139 13.32 33.59 28.94
C ALA A 139 11.92 33.86 28.36
N VAL A 140 11.69 33.39 27.13
CA VAL A 140 10.38 33.41 26.46
C VAL A 140 9.47 32.37 27.12
N ALA A 141 8.21 32.74 27.38
CA ALA A 141 7.21 31.80 27.88
C ALA A 141 6.98 30.65 26.89
N LYS A 142 6.84 29.43 27.40
CA LYS A 142 6.62 28.22 26.59
C LYS A 142 5.32 27.54 27.00
N HIS A 143 4.59 27.07 26.01
CA HIS A 143 3.28 26.44 26.16
C HIS A 143 3.28 25.05 25.53
N LYS A 144 2.44 24.17 26.04
CA LYS A 144 2.28 22.81 25.53
C LYS A 144 1.42 22.80 24.27
N VAL A 145 1.81 21.93 23.34
CA VAL A 145 0.97 21.50 22.23
C VAL A 145 0.50 20.09 22.54
N SER A 146 -0.80 19.94 22.72
CA SER A 146 -1.44 18.66 23.05
C SER A 146 -2.38 18.24 21.92
N VAL A 147 -2.64 16.95 21.81
CA VAL A 147 -3.55 16.35 20.84
C VAL A 147 -4.54 15.46 21.56
N LYS A 148 -5.83 15.74 21.39
CA LYS A 148 -6.92 14.88 21.83
C LYS A 148 -7.28 13.92 20.69
N VAL A 149 -6.98 12.65 20.89
CA VAL A 149 -7.19 11.57 19.93
C VAL A 149 -8.52 10.88 20.24
N PHE A 150 -9.32 10.67 19.19
CA PHE A 150 -10.58 9.94 19.23
C PHE A 150 -10.58 8.85 18.17
N GLY A 151 -11.23 7.73 18.46
CA GLY A 151 -11.53 6.69 17.48
C GLY A 151 -10.43 5.65 17.23
N VAL A 152 -9.38 5.57 18.04
CA VAL A 152 -8.37 4.49 17.97
C VAL A 152 -8.90 3.24 18.68
N TYR A 153 -9.10 2.16 17.91
CA TYR A 153 -9.67 0.91 18.43
C TYR A 153 -8.76 0.23 19.46
N GLN A 154 -9.29 -0.05 20.65
CA GLN A 154 -8.51 -0.53 21.81
C GLN A 154 -7.81 -1.88 21.61
N SER A 155 -8.26 -2.72 20.66
CA SER A 155 -7.58 -4.00 20.38
C SER A 155 -6.38 -3.86 19.43
N ASN A 156 -6.16 -2.69 18.82
CA ASN A 156 -4.97 -2.39 18.03
C ASN A 156 -4.56 -0.91 18.21
N PRO A 157 -4.14 -0.52 19.42
CA PRO A 157 -3.89 0.87 19.76
C PRO A 157 -2.53 1.39 19.25
N SER A 158 -1.70 0.52 18.65
CA SER A 158 -0.33 0.83 18.23
C SER A 158 -0.25 1.29 16.76
N GLY A 159 0.62 2.25 16.49
CA GLY A 159 0.96 2.67 15.12
C GLY A 159 0.46 4.06 14.71
N LEU A 160 -0.27 4.76 15.58
CA LEU A 160 -0.55 6.18 15.37
C LEU A 160 0.69 6.99 15.70
N ILE A 161 1.24 7.68 14.69
CA ILE A 161 2.37 8.59 14.85
C ILE A 161 1.90 9.98 14.42
N LEU A 162 2.00 10.93 15.34
CA LEU A 162 1.74 12.35 15.11
C LEU A 162 3.06 13.08 15.05
N ALA A 163 3.16 14.08 14.18
CA ALA A 163 4.36 14.90 14.06
C ALA A 163 4.01 16.37 14.26
N ASN A 164 4.87 17.10 14.94
CA ASN A 164 4.76 18.54 15.14
C ASN A 164 6.01 19.21 14.56
N LYS A 165 5.81 20.09 13.59
CA LYS A 165 6.87 20.95 13.05
C LYS A 165 6.88 22.27 13.82
N VAL A 166 7.92 22.47 14.63
CA VAL A 166 8.13 23.68 15.42
C VAL A 166 9.30 24.46 14.82
N GLY A 167 9.01 25.58 14.17
CA GLY A 167 10.00 26.32 13.38
C GLY A 167 10.65 25.45 12.30
N SER A 168 11.95 25.16 12.42
CA SER A 168 12.73 24.31 11.50
C SER A 168 12.87 22.85 11.94
N SER A 169 12.42 22.50 13.15
CA SER A 169 12.57 21.15 13.71
C SER A 169 11.25 20.38 13.62
N ILE A 170 11.34 19.04 13.50
CA ILE A 170 10.18 18.14 13.54
C ILE A 170 10.38 17.19 14.72
N GLU A 171 9.37 17.11 15.58
CA GLU A 171 9.27 16.11 16.63
C GLU A 171 8.11 15.14 16.33
N THR A 172 8.15 13.95 16.94
CA THR A 172 7.10 12.95 16.77
C THR A 172 6.57 12.48 18.13
N LEU A 173 5.31 12.08 18.13
CA LEU A 173 4.56 11.58 19.26
C LEU A 173 3.91 10.27 18.83
N SER A 174 4.31 9.16 19.47
CA SER A 174 3.70 7.84 19.25
C SER A 174 2.56 7.63 20.24
N VAL A 175 1.37 7.34 19.72
CA VAL A 175 0.18 7.05 20.51
C VAL A 175 -0.04 5.54 20.47
N ASN A 176 0.08 4.90 21.65
CA ASN A 176 0.04 3.44 21.80
C ASN A 176 -1.06 2.94 22.76
N SER A 177 -1.83 3.84 23.37
CA SER A 177 -2.82 3.53 24.42
C SER A 177 -4.27 3.80 24.01
N GLY A 178 -4.53 4.16 22.75
CA GLY A 178 -5.86 4.43 22.23
C GLY A 178 -6.31 5.88 22.40
N ASP A 179 -7.59 6.11 22.63
CA ASP A 179 -8.15 7.46 22.82
C ASP A 179 -7.63 8.15 24.07
N GLY A 180 -7.43 9.47 23.99
CA GLY A 180 -6.87 10.23 25.10
C GLY A 180 -6.29 11.59 24.70
N VAL A 181 -5.74 12.29 25.68
CA VAL A 181 -4.97 13.53 25.45
C VAL A 181 -3.49 13.19 25.58
N TYR A 182 -2.71 13.57 24.58
CA TYR A 182 -1.29 13.32 24.51
C TYR A 182 -0.53 14.62 24.28
N ASP A 183 0.55 14.83 25.02
CA ASP A 183 1.37 16.03 24.93
C ASP A 183 2.57 15.75 24.02
N PHE A 184 2.90 16.69 23.11
CA PHE A 184 4.22 16.68 22.49
C PHE A 184 5.30 16.95 23.54
N PRO A 185 6.47 16.30 23.43
CA PRO A 185 7.52 16.42 24.44
C PRO A 185 8.12 17.82 24.51
N THR A 186 8.15 18.55 23.39
CA THR A 186 8.70 19.90 23.34
C THR A 186 7.62 20.96 23.61
N GLN A 187 7.85 21.80 24.60
CA GLN A 187 7.06 23.03 24.77
C GLN A 187 7.50 24.09 23.76
N VAL A 188 6.53 24.79 23.19
CA VAL A 188 6.74 25.74 22.10
C VAL A 188 6.64 27.17 22.64
N GLY A 189 7.61 28.01 22.30
CA GLY A 189 7.65 29.40 22.75
C GLY A 189 6.52 30.24 22.15
N GLU A 190 6.10 31.30 22.85
CA GLU A 190 5.13 32.26 22.29
C GLU A 190 5.62 32.82 20.95
N THR A 191 4.67 33.06 20.03
CA THR A 191 4.89 33.53 18.64
C THR A 191 5.60 32.53 17.72
N VAL A 192 6.11 31.41 18.23
CA VAL A 192 6.69 30.33 17.41
C VAL A 192 5.59 29.60 16.67
N SER A 193 5.83 29.30 15.40
CA SER A 193 4.90 28.52 14.58
C SER A 193 4.96 27.03 14.91
N TYR A 194 3.78 26.41 14.93
CA TYR A 194 3.60 24.96 15.01
C TYR A 194 2.80 24.48 13.79
N SER A 195 3.02 23.22 13.43
CA SER A 195 2.24 22.52 12.40
C SER A 195 2.19 21.04 12.74
N VAL A 196 1.03 20.60 13.21
CA VAL A 196 0.79 19.23 13.64
C VAL A 196 0.05 18.46 12.54
N PHE A 197 0.53 17.26 12.24
CA PHE A 197 -0.06 16.38 11.23
C PHE A 197 0.08 14.90 11.61
N VAL A 198 -0.75 14.07 10.98
CA VAL A 198 -0.67 12.60 11.11
C VAL A 198 0.46 12.09 10.22
N ALA A 199 1.49 11.51 10.82
CA ALA A 199 2.63 10.92 10.11
C ALA A 199 2.41 9.44 9.75
N ALA A 200 1.69 8.70 10.62
CA ALA A 200 1.27 7.32 10.35
C ALA A 200 -0.04 7.02 11.08
N SER A 201 -0.90 6.18 10.50
CA SER A 201 -2.14 5.69 11.12
C SER A 201 -1.99 4.22 11.55
N PRO A 202 -2.68 3.78 12.62
CA PRO A 202 -2.77 2.35 12.97
C PRO A 202 -3.34 1.52 11.81
N SER A 203 -3.04 0.22 11.77
CA SER A 203 -3.63 -0.68 10.77
C SER A 203 -5.16 -0.65 10.81
N ASN A 204 -5.80 -0.64 9.65
CA ASN A 204 -7.26 -0.55 9.48
C ASN A 204 -7.93 0.73 10.02
N HIS A 205 -7.13 1.78 10.25
CA HIS A 205 -7.63 3.09 10.62
C HIS A 205 -7.24 4.14 9.58
N GLU A 206 -8.12 5.11 9.37
CA GLU A 206 -7.80 6.37 8.69
C GLU A 206 -7.87 7.50 9.70
N CYS A 207 -6.70 8.08 10.03
CA CYS A 207 -6.59 9.18 10.98
C CYS A 207 -6.33 10.50 10.27
N PHE A 208 -6.94 11.58 10.75
CA PHE A 208 -6.76 12.93 10.20
C PHE A 208 -6.90 14.01 11.28
N MET A 209 -6.24 15.15 11.05
CA MET A 209 -6.34 16.33 11.92
C MET A 209 -7.66 17.06 11.66
N LYS A 210 -8.30 17.54 12.73
CA LYS A 210 -9.45 18.44 12.63
C LYS A 210 -8.99 19.85 12.25
N THR A 211 -9.32 20.32 11.05
CA THR A 211 -8.89 21.65 10.56
C THR A 211 -9.90 22.75 10.83
N SER A 212 -11.15 22.39 11.16
CA SER A 212 -12.26 23.33 11.41
C SER A 212 -12.31 23.90 12.83
N THR A 213 -11.47 23.41 13.75
CA THR A 213 -11.41 23.90 15.14
C THR A 213 -10.47 25.08 15.31
N SER A 214 -10.79 25.94 16.27
CA SER A 214 -9.83 26.84 16.89
C SER A 214 -9.36 26.22 18.21
N PRO A 215 -8.06 25.92 18.41
CA PRO A 215 -6.95 26.20 17.50
C PRO A 215 -6.86 25.22 16.30
N ALA A 216 -6.42 25.74 15.15
CA ALA A 216 -6.19 24.98 13.92
C ALA A 216 -4.89 24.17 14.02
N PRO A 217 -4.70 23.07 13.25
CA PRO A 217 -3.51 22.23 13.34
C PRO A 217 -2.21 22.93 12.90
N THR A 218 -2.34 24.11 12.30
CA THR A 218 -1.22 25.00 11.95
C THR A 218 -1.50 26.39 12.51
N GLY A 219 -0.51 27.00 13.16
CA GLY A 219 -0.65 28.34 13.70
C GLY A 219 0.61 28.84 14.42
N THR A 220 0.47 29.91 15.17
CA THR A 220 1.47 30.41 16.12
C THR A 220 0.97 30.23 17.54
N ILE A 221 1.88 29.92 18.47
CA ILE A 221 1.52 29.80 19.88
C ILE A 221 1.20 31.17 20.47
N GLY A 222 0.02 31.27 21.07
CA GLY A 222 -0.44 32.42 21.83
C GLY A 222 0.04 32.39 23.29
N THR A 223 -0.80 32.84 24.21
CA THR A 223 -0.45 32.99 25.64
C THR A 223 -0.88 31.80 26.52
N SER A 224 -1.27 30.66 25.93
CA SER A 224 -1.72 29.48 26.67
C SER A 224 -1.44 28.18 25.92
N ASP A 225 -1.47 27.07 26.66
CA ASP A 225 -1.46 25.71 26.09
C ASP A 225 -2.57 25.54 25.05
N ILE A 226 -2.28 24.76 24.01
CA ILE A 226 -3.24 24.43 22.96
C ILE A 226 -3.50 22.93 22.92
N THR A 227 -4.74 22.54 22.65
CA THR A 227 -5.13 21.15 22.39
C THR A 227 -5.79 21.06 21.03
N LEU A 228 -5.18 20.28 20.14
CA LEU A 228 -5.67 19.98 18.80
C LEU A 228 -6.45 18.67 18.81
N PHE A 229 -7.19 18.39 17.75
CA PHE A 229 -8.07 17.21 17.68
C PHE A 229 -7.65 16.29 16.53
N VAL A 230 -7.56 14.99 16.83
CA VAL A 230 -7.30 13.92 15.86
C VAL A 230 -8.46 12.94 15.91
N ASN A 231 -9.03 12.66 14.74
CA ASN A 231 -10.06 11.64 14.60
C ASN A 231 -9.49 10.48 13.80
N CYS A 232 -9.65 9.28 14.32
CA CYS A 232 -9.28 8.02 13.70
C CYS A 232 -10.56 7.24 13.43
N LEU A 233 -10.86 6.98 12.17
CA LEU A 233 -11.97 6.11 11.81
C LEU A 233 -11.43 4.71 11.62
N SER A 234 -11.94 3.76 12.40
CA SER A 234 -11.71 2.34 12.11
C SER A 234 -12.66 1.91 11.00
N ALA A 235 -12.10 1.59 9.85
CA ALA A 235 -12.90 0.97 8.80
C ALA A 235 -13.05 -0.50 9.17
N ILE A 236 -14.25 -0.93 9.60
CA ILE A 236 -14.55 -2.36 9.64
C ILE A 236 -15.95 -2.61 9.06
N LYS A 237 -15.93 -3.50 8.07
CA LYS A 237 -17.01 -4.26 7.46
C LYS A 237 -17.54 -3.83 6.10
N LEU A 238 -16.67 -3.35 5.23
CA LEU A 238 -16.77 -3.76 3.84
C LEU A 238 -15.39 -4.15 3.35
N PRO A 239 -15.28 -5.19 2.52
CA PRO A 239 -14.06 -5.43 1.76
C PRO A 239 -13.72 -4.14 1.02
N ALA A 240 -12.44 -3.80 0.93
CA ALA A 240 -12.01 -2.74 0.03
C ALA A 240 -12.71 -2.91 -1.32
N ASN A 241 -13.61 -1.97 -1.65
CA ASN A 241 -14.29 -1.80 -2.93
C ASN A 241 -15.64 -2.52 -3.22
N VAL A 242 -16.37 -3.06 -2.24
CA VAL A 242 -17.64 -3.76 -2.55
C VAL A 242 -18.78 -3.49 -1.54
N ALA A 243 -19.90 -2.93 -2.00
CA ALA A 243 -21.19 -2.94 -1.29
C ALA A 243 -22.18 -3.80 -2.04
N MET A 244 -22.33 -5.05 -1.62
CA MET A 244 -23.23 -5.97 -2.29
C MET A 244 -24.56 -5.94 -1.55
N ALA A 245 -25.61 -5.41 -2.18
CA ALA A 245 -26.92 -5.43 -1.55
C ALA A 245 -27.33 -6.91 -1.33
N PRO A 246 -27.91 -7.24 -0.16
CA PRO A 246 -28.49 -6.30 0.80
C PRO A 246 -27.55 -5.82 1.90
N ASN A 247 -26.25 -6.14 1.86
CA ASN A 247 -25.34 -5.82 2.97
C ASN A 247 -25.20 -4.31 3.14
N SER A 248 -25.60 -3.85 4.32
CA SER A 248 -25.41 -2.48 4.75
C SER A 248 -23.93 -2.17 4.94
N LEU A 249 -23.53 -0.97 4.57
CA LEU A 249 -22.18 -0.46 4.82
C LEU A 249 -22.04 -0.20 6.31
N GLN A 250 -20.92 -0.56 6.92
CA GLN A 250 -20.68 -0.24 8.33
C GLN A 250 -19.42 0.60 8.49
N PHE A 251 -19.55 1.69 9.24
CA PHE A 251 -18.43 2.49 9.74
C PHE A 251 -18.37 2.27 11.24
N VAL A 252 -17.22 1.84 11.74
CA VAL A 252 -17.03 1.63 13.17
C VAL A 252 -16.30 2.85 13.73
N PHE A 253 -16.99 3.54 14.62
CA PHE A 253 -16.42 4.63 15.39
C PHE A 253 -16.03 4.07 16.75
N SER A 254 -14.76 4.19 17.12
CA SER A 254 -14.29 3.77 18.46
C SER A 254 -14.70 4.77 19.57
N THR A 255 -15.87 5.39 19.43
CA THR A 255 -16.50 6.28 20.43
C THR A 255 -18.01 6.01 20.47
N PRO A 256 -18.66 6.03 21.65
CA PRO A 256 -20.10 5.77 21.76
C PRO A 256 -20.94 6.99 21.35
N ASN A 257 -22.22 6.75 21.06
CA ASN A 257 -23.23 7.77 20.76
C ASN A 257 -22.96 8.60 19.50
N VAL A 258 -22.35 8.00 18.48
CA VAL A 258 -22.24 8.64 17.16
C VAL A 258 -23.63 8.76 16.53
N THR A 259 -23.95 9.94 16.00
CA THR A 259 -25.21 10.31 15.36
C THR A 259 -24.96 11.36 14.26
N GLY A 260 -25.98 11.66 13.44
CA GLY A 260 -25.92 12.77 12.49
C GLY A 260 -24.88 12.60 11.37
N CYS A 261 -24.61 11.35 10.97
CA CYS A 261 -23.73 11.09 9.85
C CYS A 261 -24.32 11.61 8.53
N GLY A 262 -23.56 12.40 7.80
CA GLY A 262 -23.93 13.03 6.54
C GLY A 262 -23.04 12.56 5.40
N PHE A 263 -23.65 12.35 4.23
CA PHE A 263 -22.99 12.00 2.98
C PHE A 263 -23.17 13.16 2.00
N SER A 264 -22.14 13.48 1.22
CA SER A 264 -22.25 14.54 0.22
C SER A 264 -21.51 14.20 -1.05
N SER A 265 -22.01 14.73 -2.16
CA SER A 265 -21.34 14.56 -3.45
C SER A 265 -19.92 15.12 -3.43
N GLY A 266 -19.00 14.35 -4.00
CA GLY A 266 -17.60 14.71 -4.18
C GLY A 266 -17.17 14.53 -5.65
N PRO A 267 -15.90 14.78 -5.99
CA PRO A 267 -15.36 14.43 -7.30
C PRO A 267 -15.49 12.91 -7.52
N VAL A 268 -16.31 12.52 -8.50
CA VAL A 268 -16.58 11.10 -8.79
C VAL A 268 -15.58 10.62 -9.85
N PRO A 269 -14.86 9.51 -9.63
CA PRO A 269 -14.03 8.92 -10.65
C PRO A 269 -14.83 8.53 -11.91
N ASN A 270 -14.22 8.67 -13.09
CA ASN A 270 -14.87 8.29 -14.34
C ASN A 270 -15.36 6.83 -14.30
N GLY A 271 -16.61 6.61 -14.70
CA GLY A 271 -17.25 5.28 -14.69
C GLY A 271 -17.86 4.88 -13.35
N TYR A 272 -17.88 5.77 -12.35
CA TYR A 272 -18.59 5.58 -11.08
C TYR A 272 -19.83 6.49 -11.02
N THR A 273 -20.85 6.04 -10.30
CA THR A 273 -22.08 6.80 -10.00
C THR A 273 -22.04 7.27 -8.55
N ASP A 274 -22.28 8.56 -8.30
CA ASP A 274 -22.37 9.07 -6.93
C ASP A 274 -23.63 8.56 -6.22
N LEU A 275 -23.43 7.82 -5.13
CA LEU A 275 -24.48 7.31 -4.25
C LEU A 275 -24.76 8.24 -3.06
N SER A 276 -23.86 9.19 -2.80
CA SER A 276 -23.96 10.09 -1.65
C SER A 276 -25.28 10.88 -1.61
N PRO A 277 -25.81 11.41 -2.73
CA PRO A 277 -27.11 12.08 -2.76
C PRO A 277 -28.30 11.16 -2.47
N GLN A 278 -28.11 9.85 -2.64
CA GLN A 278 -29.14 8.83 -2.47
C GLN A 278 -29.15 8.28 -1.03
N THR A 279 -28.21 8.73 -0.19
CA THR A 279 -28.08 8.30 1.20
C THR A 279 -28.78 9.29 2.12
N SER A 280 -30.05 9.02 2.44
CA SER A 280 -30.82 9.83 3.39
C SER A 280 -30.60 9.38 4.84
N SER A 281 -30.89 10.25 5.81
CA SER A 281 -30.81 9.93 7.24
C SER A 281 -31.67 8.73 7.66
N ALA A 282 -32.74 8.43 6.92
CA ALA A 282 -33.60 7.28 7.17
C ALA A 282 -32.93 5.93 6.85
N LEU A 283 -31.84 5.93 6.09
CA LEU A 283 -31.08 4.74 5.71
C LEU A 283 -29.89 4.46 6.64
N ILE A 284 -29.64 5.38 7.57
CA ILE A 284 -28.51 5.31 8.49
C ILE A 284 -29.03 4.91 9.87
N SER A 285 -28.58 3.77 10.37
CA SER A 285 -28.82 3.33 11.74
C SER A 285 -27.55 3.38 12.56
N TYR A 286 -27.70 3.68 13.85
CA TYR A 286 -26.60 3.81 14.80
C TYR A 286 -26.77 2.76 15.87
N ASN A 287 -25.77 1.89 16.05
CA ASN A 287 -25.81 0.85 17.08
C ASN A 287 -24.58 0.97 18.00
N ASN A 288 -24.82 1.17 19.29
CA ASN A 288 -23.75 1.20 20.29
C ASN A 288 -23.38 -0.23 20.68
N VAL A 289 -22.11 -0.60 20.53
CA VAL A 289 -21.55 -1.90 20.91
C VAL A 289 -20.39 -1.65 21.87
N GLY A 290 -20.68 -1.70 23.18
CA GLY A 290 -19.73 -1.29 24.22
C GLY A 290 -19.37 0.20 24.08
N ASP A 291 -18.07 0.49 24.01
CA ASP A 291 -17.53 1.85 23.84
C ASP A 291 -17.43 2.27 22.36
N THR A 292 -18.03 1.51 21.44
CA THR A 292 -18.01 1.81 20.00
C THR A 292 -19.41 2.09 19.47
N THR A 293 -19.49 2.87 18.39
CA THR A 293 -20.71 3.01 17.60
C THR A 293 -20.50 2.43 16.21
N VAL A 294 -21.36 1.49 15.82
CA VAL A 294 -21.45 0.98 14.46
C VAL A 294 -22.50 1.79 13.71
N VAL A 295 -22.05 2.62 12.77
CA VAL A 295 -22.90 3.37 11.86
C VAL A 295 -23.16 2.50 10.64
N THR A 296 -24.41 2.11 10.44
CA THR A 296 -24.82 1.20 9.37
C THR A 296 -25.62 1.96 8.33
N VAL A 297 -25.19 1.95 7.07
CA VAL A 297 -25.87 2.57 5.92
C VAL A 297 -26.49 1.48 5.07
N SER A 298 -27.81 1.44 4.99
CA SER A 298 -28.51 0.42 4.22
C SER A 298 -28.66 0.85 2.75
N PRO A 299 -28.30 0.00 1.78
CA PRO A 299 -28.50 0.30 0.37
C PRO A 299 -29.99 0.42 0.03
N THR A 300 -30.36 1.29 -0.91
CA THR A 300 -31.75 1.39 -1.43
C THR A 300 -31.92 0.61 -2.72
N SER A 301 -33.17 0.38 -3.13
CA SER A 301 -33.50 -0.06 -4.50
C SER A 301 -33.11 0.95 -5.58
N THR A 302 -32.83 2.21 -5.21
CA THR A 302 -32.37 3.27 -6.13
C THR A 302 -30.86 3.36 -6.25
N TRP A 303 -30.09 2.71 -5.36
CA TRP A 303 -28.63 2.53 -5.52
C TRP A 303 -28.27 1.71 -6.78
N GLY A 304 -29.25 1.32 -7.59
CA GLY A 304 -29.07 1.23 -9.04
C GLY A 304 -30.25 0.60 -9.75
N SER A 305 -30.79 1.25 -10.79
CA SER A 305 -31.54 0.56 -11.85
C SER A 305 -30.59 0.31 -13.03
N GLY A 306 -29.83 -0.79 -12.97
CA GLY A 306 -28.86 -1.17 -14.01
C GLY A 306 -27.98 -2.37 -13.60
N ALA A 307 -27.38 -3.04 -14.60
CA ALA A 307 -26.77 -4.38 -14.49
C ALA A 307 -25.51 -4.51 -13.61
N GLN A 308 -24.88 -3.40 -13.20
CA GLN A 308 -23.81 -3.32 -12.21
C GLN A 308 -23.46 -1.84 -12.09
N ILE A 309 -23.69 -1.23 -10.94
CA ILE A 309 -23.24 0.15 -10.70
C ILE A 309 -21.99 0.11 -9.86
N LYS A 310 -20.89 0.60 -10.43
CA LYS A 310 -19.74 1.08 -9.68
C LYS A 310 -20.19 2.35 -8.97
N GLY A 311 -20.51 2.25 -7.69
CA GLY A 311 -20.93 3.35 -6.83
C GLY A 311 -19.75 4.08 -6.21
N TRP A 312 -19.89 5.37 -5.99
CA TRP A 312 -18.99 6.19 -5.22
C TRP A 312 -19.76 6.75 -4.04
N LEU A 313 -19.28 6.52 -2.82
CA LEU A 313 -19.90 7.05 -1.61
C LEU A 313 -18.87 7.85 -0.82
N SER A 314 -19.26 9.05 -0.42
CA SER A 314 -18.41 9.97 0.34
C SER A 314 -19.07 10.31 1.67
N LEU A 315 -18.51 9.79 2.77
CA LEU A 315 -18.89 10.20 4.12
C LEU A 315 -18.29 11.59 4.38
N LYS A 316 -19.12 12.54 4.82
CA LYS A 316 -18.73 13.94 5.05
C LYS A 316 -18.64 14.32 6.51
N SER A 317 -19.60 13.95 7.35
CA SER A 317 -19.56 14.38 8.75
C SER A 317 -20.28 13.39 9.63
N CYS A 318 -19.90 13.28 10.90
CA CYS A 318 -20.63 12.57 11.95
C CYS A 318 -20.41 13.31 13.28
N SER A 319 -21.36 13.22 14.20
CA SER A 319 -21.30 13.83 15.54
C SER A 319 -21.34 12.77 16.65
N ALA A 320 -20.74 13.00 17.80
CA ALA A 320 -20.87 12.18 19.00
C ALA A 320 -21.05 13.08 20.22
N GLY A 321 -22.15 12.91 20.96
CA GLY A 321 -22.38 13.68 22.19
C GLY A 321 -22.40 15.21 22.02
N GLY A 322 -22.73 15.72 20.83
CA GLY A 322 -22.70 17.15 20.50
C GLY A 322 -21.35 17.67 19.98
N GLU A 323 -20.29 16.86 20.00
CA GLU A 323 -19.01 17.14 19.32
C GLU A 323 -18.99 16.49 17.92
N LEU A 324 -18.12 16.96 17.02
CA LEU A 324 -17.92 16.32 15.72
C LEU A 324 -16.99 15.10 15.89
N ALA A 325 -17.53 13.89 15.71
CA ALA A 325 -16.75 12.65 15.63
C ALA A 325 -16.00 12.53 14.30
N TYR A 326 -16.51 13.19 13.26
CA TYR A 326 -15.92 13.29 11.93
C TYR A 326 -16.41 14.59 11.26
N ASP A 327 -15.52 15.41 10.71
CA ASP A 327 -15.87 16.76 10.22
C ASP A 327 -15.59 17.01 8.73
N GLY A 328 -15.18 15.98 7.97
CA GLY A 328 -15.19 16.05 6.50
C GLY A 328 -14.04 16.81 5.86
N ASN A 329 -12.98 17.12 6.60
CA ASN A 329 -11.80 17.78 6.01
C ASN A 329 -11.07 16.88 5.01
N LYS A 330 -11.25 15.56 5.13
CA LYS A 330 -10.89 14.55 4.14
C LYS A 330 -12.01 13.53 4.09
N ASN A 331 -12.80 13.53 3.01
CA ASN A 331 -13.89 12.58 2.79
C ASN A 331 -13.39 11.14 2.91
N VAL A 332 -14.13 10.27 3.60
CA VAL A 332 -13.92 8.82 3.49
C VAL A 332 -14.66 8.36 2.25
N GLU A 333 -13.89 7.97 1.25
CA GLU A 333 -14.38 7.67 -0.09
C GLU A 333 -14.38 6.16 -0.33
N LEU A 334 -15.54 5.63 -0.66
CA LEU A 334 -15.74 4.21 -0.93
C LEU A 334 -16.15 4.01 -2.39
N GLN A 335 -15.39 3.18 -3.08
CA GLN A 335 -15.81 2.57 -4.35
C GLN A 335 -16.65 1.34 -4.02
N LEU A 336 -17.81 1.19 -4.63
CA LEU A 336 -18.74 0.11 -4.31
C LEU A 336 -19.15 -0.61 -5.60
N THR A 337 -19.26 -1.92 -5.58
CA THR A 337 -19.95 -2.67 -6.66
C THR A 337 -21.29 -3.14 -6.16
N ILE A 338 -22.38 -2.60 -6.70
CA ILE A 338 -23.73 -2.83 -6.20
C ILE A 338 -24.34 -4.00 -6.96
N ALA A 339 -24.47 -5.13 -6.25
CA ALA A 339 -25.21 -6.30 -6.69
C ALA A 339 -26.57 -6.33 -5.99
N GLN A 340 -27.69 -6.45 -6.72
CA GLN A 340 -29.02 -6.54 -6.10
C GLN A 340 -29.37 -7.95 -5.63
N ASN A 341 -28.90 -8.97 -6.34
CA ASN A 341 -29.15 -10.37 -6.01
C ASN A 341 -27.85 -10.99 -5.55
N VAL A 342 -27.83 -11.44 -4.30
CA VAL A 342 -26.66 -12.05 -3.67
C VAL A 342 -27.05 -13.38 -3.05
N LYS A 343 -26.16 -14.37 -3.21
CA LYS A 343 -26.25 -15.68 -2.58
C LYS A 343 -24.96 -15.99 -1.83
N TYR A 344 -25.09 -16.59 -0.65
CA TYR A 344 -23.96 -16.84 0.25
C TYR A 344 -23.58 -18.31 0.25
N VAL A 345 -22.28 -18.60 0.23
CA VAL A 345 -21.73 -19.96 0.28
C VAL A 345 -20.68 -20.06 1.37
N ASN A 346 -20.92 -20.92 2.36
CA ASN A 346 -20.00 -21.19 3.47
C ASN A 346 -19.95 -22.70 3.77
N GLY A 347 -18.82 -23.33 3.46
CA GLY A 347 -18.61 -24.77 3.65
C GLY A 347 -18.55 -25.24 5.12
N GLY A 348 -18.48 -24.31 6.08
CA GLY A 348 -18.41 -24.62 7.52
C GLY A 348 -19.76 -24.76 8.23
N ILE A 349 -20.88 -24.49 7.56
CA ILE A 349 -22.22 -24.53 8.17
C ILE A 349 -22.81 -25.95 8.12
N VAL A 350 -23.44 -26.38 9.22
CA VAL A 350 -24.16 -27.67 9.31
C VAL A 350 -25.63 -27.41 9.65
N GLY A 351 -26.55 -27.75 8.74
CA GLY A 351 -28.00 -27.90 9.06
C GLY A 351 -28.88 -26.63 9.05
N GLY A 352 -28.89 -25.85 7.95
CA GLY A 352 -29.82 -24.73 7.74
C GLY A 352 -30.92 -24.98 6.68
N THR A 353 -31.75 -23.98 6.40
CA THR A 353 -32.77 -23.99 5.31
C THR A 353 -32.17 -23.90 3.89
N MET A 354 -30.85 -23.67 3.78
CA MET A 354 -30.04 -23.81 2.55
C MET A 354 -30.59 -23.06 1.31
N ASP A 355 -31.27 -21.92 1.51
CA ASP A 355 -31.78 -21.07 0.42
C ASP A 355 -30.76 -20.03 -0.09
N CYS A 356 -29.56 -20.07 0.51
CA CYS A 356 -28.41 -19.21 0.30
C CYS A 356 -28.72 -17.70 0.42
N SER A 357 -29.81 -17.31 1.10
CA SER A 357 -30.32 -15.94 1.09
C SER A 357 -29.63 -14.98 2.07
N SER A 358 -28.93 -15.51 3.08
CA SER A 358 -28.19 -14.75 4.09
C SER A 358 -26.92 -15.48 4.50
N ASP A 359 -26.05 -14.80 5.26
CA ASP A 359 -24.87 -15.37 5.90
C ASP A 359 -25.21 -16.54 6.83
N MET A 360 -26.29 -16.44 7.61
CA MET A 360 -26.78 -17.52 8.48
C MET A 360 -27.40 -18.69 7.71
N ASN A 361 -27.99 -18.43 6.54
CA ASN A 361 -28.62 -19.43 5.69
C ASN A 361 -27.76 -19.76 4.45
N ALA A 362 -26.44 -19.56 4.54
CA ALA A 362 -25.53 -19.78 3.43
C ALA A 362 -25.53 -21.25 2.99
N CYS A 363 -25.36 -21.47 1.69
CA CYS A 363 -25.26 -22.79 1.11
C CYS A 363 -23.88 -23.41 1.38
N VAL A 364 -23.83 -24.72 1.59
CA VAL A 364 -22.58 -25.44 1.84
C VAL A 364 -21.77 -25.57 0.55
N ASN A 365 -22.44 -25.76 -0.59
CA ASN A 365 -21.79 -25.95 -1.88
C ASN A 365 -21.95 -24.73 -2.79
N ILE A 366 -20.92 -24.48 -3.60
CA ILE A 366 -20.90 -23.39 -4.58
C ILE A 366 -22.01 -23.55 -5.64
N GLN A 367 -22.21 -24.78 -6.13
CA GLN A 367 -23.22 -25.03 -7.18
C GLN A 367 -24.65 -24.80 -6.70
N ASP A 368 -24.94 -25.01 -5.41
CA ASP A 368 -26.26 -24.70 -4.82
C ASP A 368 -26.49 -23.18 -4.81
N GLY A 369 -25.47 -22.41 -4.42
CA GLY A 369 -25.47 -20.95 -4.51
C GLY A 369 -25.70 -20.45 -5.93
N ILE A 370 -25.03 -21.05 -6.92
CA ILE A 370 -25.22 -20.74 -8.34
C ILE A 370 -26.65 -21.08 -8.80
N THR A 371 -27.17 -22.23 -8.41
CA THR A 371 -28.54 -22.65 -8.76
C THR A 371 -29.58 -21.68 -8.19
N ALA A 372 -29.41 -21.28 -6.92
CA ALA A 372 -30.25 -20.29 -6.27
C ALA A 372 -30.14 -18.90 -6.93
N CYS A 373 -28.95 -18.51 -7.40
CA CYS A 373 -28.76 -17.28 -8.16
C CYS A 373 -29.43 -17.33 -9.54
N ASN A 374 -29.24 -18.43 -10.27
CA ASN A 374 -29.83 -18.65 -11.59
C ASN A 374 -31.36 -18.58 -11.56
N ALA A 375 -31.98 -19.07 -10.47
CA ALA A 375 -33.43 -19.02 -10.26
C ALA A 375 -33.99 -17.59 -10.22
N THR A 376 -33.16 -16.57 -9.98
CA THR A 376 -33.59 -15.16 -10.03
C THR A 376 -33.85 -14.65 -11.45
N GLY A 377 -33.24 -15.27 -12.47
CA GLY A 377 -33.31 -14.82 -13.86
C GLY A 377 -32.64 -13.46 -14.13
N GLN A 378 -31.97 -12.87 -13.14
CA GLN A 378 -31.32 -11.56 -13.20
C GLN A 378 -29.82 -11.67 -12.92
N VAL A 379 -29.08 -10.58 -13.06
CA VAL A 379 -27.67 -10.52 -12.62
C VAL A 379 -27.61 -10.82 -11.13
N CYS A 380 -26.79 -11.81 -10.76
CA CYS A 380 -26.70 -12.31 -9.40
C CYS A 380 -25.26 -12.67 -9.04
N TYR A 381 -24.90 -12.50 -7.77
CA TYR A 381 -23.56 -12.75 -7.25
C TYR A 381 -23.57 -13.84 -6.20
N VAL A 382 -22.73 -14.85 -6.37
CA VAL A 382 -22.46 -15.88 -5.38
C VAL A 382 -21.17 -15.50 -4.65
N LEU A 383 -21.29 -15.28 -3.34
CA LEU A 383 -20.20 -14.93 -2.46
C LEU A 383 -19.73 -16.16 -1.73
N VAL A 384 -18.43 -16.40 -1.78
CA VAL A 384 -17.85 -17.62 -1.20
C VAL A 384 -16.94 -17.23 -0.05
N ALA A 385 -17.29 -17.73 1.15
CA ALA A 385 -16.46 -17.58 2.33
C ALA A 385 -15.12 -18.30 2.18
N GLN A 386 -14.17 -17.95 3.02
CA GLN A 386 -12.87 -18.58 3.15
C GLN A 386 -13.01 -20.08 3.39
N GLY A 387 -12.07 -20.84 2.88
CA GLY A 387 -12.07 -22.29 3.03
C GLY A 387 -11.63 -23.03 1.77
N ASN A 388 -11.63 -24.35 1.88
CA ASN A 388 -11.30 -25.26 0.79
C ASN A 388 -12.55 -26.05 0.39
N TYR A 389 -13.06 -25.75 -0.80
CA TYR A 389 -14.23 -26.38 -1.39
C TYR A 389 -13.78 -27.50 -2.32
N ILE A 390 -13.99 -28.74 -1.89
CA ILE A 390 -13.58 -29.93 -2.63
C ILE A 390 -14.75 -30.41 -3.49
N LEU A 391 -14.59 -30.37 -4.82
CA LEU A 391 -15.54 -30.98 -5.74
C LEU A 391 -15.41 -32.50 -5.68
N SER A 392 -16.48 -33.17 -5.31
CA SER A 392 -16.49 -34.63 -5.14
C SER A 392 -17.83 -35.23 -5.58
N ASN A 393 -17.75 -36.37 -6.27
CA ASN A 393 -18.94 -37.11 -6.68
C ASN A 393 -19.67 -37.79 -5.50
N LEU A 394 -19.03 -37.88 -4.33
CA LEU A 394 -19.58 -38.48 -3.12
C LEU A 394 -20.58 -37.56 -2.39
N SER A 395 -20.52 -36.25 -2.64
CA SER A 395 -21.35 -35.24 -2.01
C SER A 395 -22.44 -34.66 -2.93
N GLY A 396 -22.67 -35.26 -4.10
CA GLY A 396 -23.59 -34.73 -5.13
C GLY A 396 -23.07 -33.47 -5.85
N ASN A 397 -21.83 -33.05 -5.56
CA ASN A 397 -21.24 -31.80 -6.01
C ASN A 397 -20.39 -32.06 -7.27
N THR A 398 -21.03 -32.05 -8.44
CA THR A 398 -20.47 -32.65 -9.66
C THR A 398 -19.69 -31.67 -10.53
N ASN A 399 -20.14 -30.42 -10.74
CA ASN A 399 -19.45 -29.38 -11.52
C ASN A 399 -19.81 -27.98 -10.97
N ILE A 400 -18.95 -26.98 -11.16
CA ILE A 400 -19.33 -25.56 -11.06
C ILE A 400 -19.66 -25.06 -12.47
N ILE A 401 -20.94 -24.78 -12.74
CA ILE A 401 -21.42 -24.39 -14.08
C ILE A 401 -22.04 -22.99 -14.02
N LEU A 402 -21.38 -22.04 -14.68
CA LEU A 402 -21.86 -20.68 -14.88
C LEU A 402 -22.51 -20.57 -16.26
N ASN A 403 -23.81 -20.90 -16.33
CA ASN A 403 -24.60 -20.93 -17.56
C ASN A 403 -25.69 -19.83 -17.65
N ALA A 404 -25.79 -18.95 -16.67
CA ALA A 404 -26.73 -17.82 -16.66
C ALA A 404 -26.00 -16.51 -16.34
N LYS A 405 -26.68 -15.55 -15.69
CA LYS A 405 -26.15 -14.22 -15.35
C LYS A 405 -25.50 -14.18 -13.95
N THR A 406 -24.75 -15.22 -13.61
CA THR A 406 -24.26 -15.45 -12.24
C THR A 406 -22.76 -15.24 -12.14
N SER A 407 -22.35 -14.29 -11.31
CA SER A 407 -20.94 -14.03 -10.94
C SER A 407 -20.56 -14.83 -9.70
N LEU A 408 -19.30 -15.22 -9.58
CA LEU A 408 -18.73 -15.98 -8.48
C LEU A 408 -17.52 -15.23 -7.89
N VAL A 409 -17.62 -14.82 -6.62
CA VAL A 409 -16.60 -13.99 -5.97
C VAL A 409 -16.20 -14.60 -4.63
N GLY A 410 -14.90 -14.82 -4.43
CA GLY A 410 -14.36 -15.42 -3.21
C GLY A 410 -13.66 -14.44 -2.28
N SER A 411 -12.92 -15.01 -1.34
CA SER A 411 -12.11 -14.35 -0.34
C SER A 411 -12.87 -13.61 0.77
N PHE A 412 -14.04 -14.10 1.17
CA PHE A 412 -14.84 -13.51 2.26
C PHE A 412 -14.57 -14.17 3.62
N SER A 413 -14.66 -13.44 4.72
CA SER A 413 -14.72 -14.03 6.07
C SER A 413 -15.97 -14.92 6.21
N THR A 414 -15.99 -15.83 7.18
CA THR A 414 -17.12 -16.77 7.38
C THR A 414 -18.45 -16.09 7.73
N ASP A 415 -18.39 -14.87 8.25
CA ASP A 415 -19.54 -14.00 8.54
C ASP A 415 -19.84 -13.01 7.39
N PHE A 416 -19.10 -13.08 6.29
CA PHE A 416 -19.18 -12.20 5.12
C PHE A 416 -19.03 -10.71 5.42
N GLN A 417 -18.44 -10.39 6.56
CA GLN A 417 -18.25 -9.01 6.98
C GLN A 417 -16.95 -8.42 6.41
N SER A 418 -16.02 -9.23 5.94
CA SER A 418 -14.76 -8.78 5.36
C SER A 418 -14.42 -9.59 4.11
N GLN A 419 -13.66 -9.01 3.19
CA GLN A 419 -12.96 -9.75 2.14
C GLN A 419 -11.57 -9.17 1.96
N GLY A 420 -10.62 -10.04 1.64
CA GLY A 420 -9.21 -9.67 1.54
C GLY A 420 -8.30 -10.88 1.48
N SER A 421 -7.01 -10.61 1.52
CA SER A 421 -5.92 -11.59 1.45
C SER A 421 -5.99 -12.70 2.47
N ASP A 422 -6.51 -12.36 3.65
CA ASP A 422 -6.45 -13.21 4.83
C ASP A 422 -7.57 -14.26 4.82
N TYR A 423 -8.58 -14.07 3.97
CA TYR A 423 -9.79 -14.88 3.93
C TYR A 423 -9.85 -15.81 2.72
N GLN A 424 -8.75 -16.49 2.39
CA GLN A 424 -8.59 -17.19 1.11
C GLN A 424 -9.69 -18.23 0.83
N THR A 425 -10.28 -18.14 -0.36
CA THR A 425 -11.16 -19.17 -0.93
C THR A 425 -10.39 -20.03 -1.92
N SER A 426 -10.46 -21.34 -1.74
CA SER A 426 -9.87 -22.33 -2.65
C SER A 426 -10.89 -23.37 -3.11
N ILE A 427 -10.79 -23.79 -4.37
CA ILE A 427 -11.60 -24.84 -4.97
C ILE A 427 -10.65 -25.90 -5.51
N SER A 428 -10.85 -27.15 -5.10
CA SER A 428 -10.04 -28.28 -5.56
C SER A 428 -10.90 -29.38 -6.15
N ASP A 429 -10.41 -29.99 -7.22
CA ASP A 429 -11.12 -31.06 -7.92
C ASP A 429 -10.62 -32.46 -7.52
N ALA A 430 -11.52 -33.24 -6.92
CA ALA A 430 -11.29 -34.63 -6.52
C ALA A 430 -12.34 -35.59 -7.12
N ARG A 431 -12.97 -35.22 -8.24
CA ARG A 431 -14.06 -36.00 -8.85
C ARG A 431 -13.56 -37.29 -9.50
N THR A 432 -14.16 -38.42 -9.13
CA THR A 432 -13.83 -39.74 -9.68
C THR A 432 -14.15 -39.88 -11.16
N VAL A 433 -15.15 -39.17 -11.66
CA VAL A 433 -15.63 -39.16 -13.06
C VAL A 433 -15.79 -37.71 -13.48
N CYS A 434 -15.25 -37.37 -14.65
CA CYS A 434 -15.44 -36.05 -15.25
C CYS A 434 -16.61 -36.10 -16.21
N LEU A 435 -17.51 -35.12 -16.12
CA LEU A 435 -18.53 -34.92 -17.13
C LEU A 435 -17.86 -34.25 -18.33
N THR A 436 -17.95 -34.89 -19.49
CA THR A 436 -17.42 -34.33 -20.73
C THR A 436 -18.22 -33.06 -21.04
N PRO A 437 -17.60 -31.87 -21.17
CA PRO A 437 -18.33 -30.67 -21.54
C PRO A 437 -19.05 -30.89 -22.88
N GLY A 438 -20.13 -30.16 -23.13
CA GLY A 438 -20.88 -30.25 -24.40
C GLY A 438 -20.09 -29.90 -25.67
N SER A 439 -18.79 -29.59 -25.56
CA SER A 439 -17.87 -29.32 -26.67
C SER A 439 -17.10 -30.57 -27.07
N LEU A 440 -17.35 -31.05 -28.30
CA LEU A 440 -16.62 -32.16 -28.93
C LEU A 440 -15.12 -31.84 -29.18
N LEU A 441 -14.66 -30.59 -29.01
CA LEU A 441 -13.34 -30.13 -29.44
C LEU A 441 -12.17 -30.63 -28.58
N LEU A 442 -12.37 -30.87 -27.28
CA LEU A 442 -11.30 -31.35 -26.36
C LEU A 442 -11.39 -32.85 -26.06
N GLY A 443 -12.42 -33.52 -26.58
CA GLY A 443 -12.67 -34.96 -26.47
C GLY A 443 -13.35 -35.41 -25.17
N ALA A 444 -13.84 -36.65 -25.17
CA ALA A 444 -14.36 -37.31 -23.97
C ALA A 444 -13.21 -37.55 -22.98
N SER A 445 -13.30 -36.96 -21.77
CA SER A 445 -12.35 -37.00 -20.62
C SER A 445 -11.79 -35.65 -20.14
N PHE A 446 -12.19 -34.51 -20.72
CA PHE A 446 -11.80 -33.20 -20.20
C PHE A 446 -12.49 -32.87 -18.86
N CYS A 447 -11.70 -32.41 -17.89
CA CYS A 447 -12.13 -32.16 -16.51
C CYS A 447 -11.93 -30.69 -16.13
N PRO A 448 -12.86 -29.79 -16.50
CA PRO A 448 -12.82 -28.42 -16.04
C PRO A 448 -13.36 -28.29 -14.62
N VAL A 449 -12.74 -27.45 -13.77
CA VAL A 449 -13.26 -27.18 -12.41
C VAL A 449 -14.46 -26.23 -12.49
N ILE A 450 -14.30 -25.11 -13.21
CA ILE A 450 -15.36 -24.16 -13.53
C ILE A 450 -15.61 -24.15 -15.03
N GLU A 451 -16.87 -24.33 -15.40
CA GLU A 451 -17.37 -24.24 -16.77
C GLU A 451 -18.17 -22.95 -16.95
N ILE A 452 -17.82 -22.13 -17.95
CA ILE A 452 -18.49 -20.88 -18.27
C ILE A 452 -19.05 -20.95 -19.69
N SER A 453 -20.37 -21.03 -19.78
CA SER A 453 -21.11 -21.12 -21.05
C SER A 453 -22.52 -20.53 -20.88
N PRO A 454 -22.64 -19.19 -20.81
CA PRO A 454 -23.92 -18.54 -20.56
C PRO A 454 -24.91 -18.84 -21.68
N SER A 455 -25.95 -19.63 -21.40
CA SER A 455 -27.04 -19.90 -22.34
C SER A 455 -28.03 -18.74 -22.43
N ALA A 456 -28.11 -17.93 -21.36
CA ALA A 456 -28.81 -16.65 -21.36
C ALA A 456 -27.83 -15.55 -21.83
N THR A 457 -28.13 -14.92 -22.95
CA THR A 457 -27.28 -13.87 -23.53
C THR A 457 -27.12 -12.73 -22.53
N LEU A 458 -25.90 -12.50 -22.04
CA LEU A 458 -25.58 -11.29 -21.30
C LEU A 458 -25.83 -10.08 -22.22
N GLY A 459 -26.65 -9.14 -21.75
CA GLY A 459 -26.95 -7.89 -22.42
C GLY A 459 -25.79 -6.91 -22.36
N SER A 460 -25.86 -5.86 -23.17
CA SER A 460 -24.86 -4.79 -23.16
C SER A 460 -24.75 -4.17 -21.76
N GLY A 461 -23.54 -4.11 -21.20
CA GLY A 461 -23.29 -3.59 -19.85
C GLY A 461 -23.48 -4.61 -18.72
N GLU A 462 -23.97 -5.83 -18.99
CA GLU A 462 -23.95 -6.92 -18.01
C GLU A 462 -22.55 -7.55 -17.96
N ILE A 463 -22.03 -7.85 -16.76
CA ILE A 463 -20.86 -8.71 -16.62
C ILE A 463 -21.10 -9.90 -15.70
N LEU A 464 -20.60 -11.05 -16.17
CA LEU A 464 -20.37 -12.25 -15.38
C LEU A 464 -18.91 -12.26 -14.94
N GLU A 465 -18.66 -12.29 -13.64
CA GLU A 465 -17.32 -12.23 -13.08
C GLU A 465 -16.96 -13.50 -12.31
N VAL A 466 -15.73 -13.99 -12.48
CA VAL A 466 -15.08 -14.93 -11.57
C VAL A 466 -13.87 -14.23 -10.97
N SER A 467 -13.85 -14.02 -9.65
CA SER A 467 -12.74 -13.34 -9.00
C SER A 467 -12.44 -13.72 -7.56
N ASN A 468 -11.20 -13.47 -7.13
CA ASN A 468 -10.71 -13.69 -5.76
C ASN A 468 -10.81 -15.16 -5.30
N ILE A 469 -10.49 -16.11 -6.18
CA ILE A 469 -10.54 -17.54 -5.89
C ILE A 469 -9.26 -18.21 -6.36
N SER A 470 -8.74 -19.17 -5.57
CA SER A 470 -7.72 -20.12 -6.03
C SER A 470 -8.37 -21.41 -6.51
N ILE A 471 -8.08 -21.84 -7.74
CA ILE A 471 -8.72 -22.99 -8.38
C ILE A 471 -7.64 -23.99 -8.77
N TYR A 472 -7.77 -25.20 -8.24
CA TYR A 472 -6.84 -26.31 -8.45
C TYR A 472 -7.49 -27.40 -9.30
N GLY A 473 -6.90 -27.65 -10.47
CA GLY A 473 -7.28 -28.72 -11.37
C GLY A 473 -7.04 -30.11 -10.79
N HIS A 474 -7.66 -31.12 -11.40
CA HIS A 474 -7.62 -32.48 -10.89
C HIS A 474 -6.20 -33.09 -10.96
N ALA A 475 -5.76 -33.73 -9.86
CA ALA A 475 -4.41 -34.31 -9.77
C ALA A 475 -4.13 -35.56 -10.63
N THR A 476 -5.11 -36.39 -11.01
CA THR A 476 -4.86 -37.67 -11.73
C THR A 476 -5.50 -37.75 -13.11
N LYS A 477 -6.27 -36.74 -13.52
CA LYS A 477 -6.96 -36.75 -14.82
C LYS A 477 -6.01 -36.32 -15.93
N GLN A 478 -6.18 -36.93 -17.10
CA GLN A 478 -5.32 -36.70 -18.25
C GLN A 478 -5.55 -35.35 -18.89
N LYS A 479 -6.79 -34.84 -18.91
CA LYS A 479 -7.09 -33.53 -19.50
C LYS A 479 -7.79 -32.63 -18.49
N VAL A 480 -7.16 -31.53 -18.08
CA VAL A 480 -7.67 -30.68 -16.99
C VAL A 480 -7.55 -29.20 -17.30
N ALA A 481 -8.50 -28.43 -16.78
CA ALA A 481 -8.36 -26.98 -16.67
C ALA A 481 -9.09 -26.44 -15.42
N PRO A 482 -8.49 -25.53 -14.65
CA PRO A 482 -9.21 -24.74 -13.65
C PRO A 482 -10.46 -24.05 -14.22
N ILE A 483 -10.33 -23.34 -15.34
CA ILE A 483 -11.45 -22.66 -15.99
C ILE A 483 -11.54 -23.04 -17.46
N PHE A 484 -12.76 -23.32 -17.92
CA PHE A 484 -13.10 -23.52 -19.31
C PHE A 484 -14.25 -22.60 -19.74
N VAL A 485 -13.96 -21.71 -20.69
CA VAL A 485 -14.95 -20.79 -21.28
C VAL A 485 -15.26 -21.25 -22.70
N TYR A 486 -16.53 -21.45 -23.03
CA TYR A 486 -16.89 -21.87 -24.39
C TYR A 486 -18.25 -21.40 -24.90
N ASN A 487 -18.37 -21.30 -26.23
CA ASN A 487 -19.60 -20.99 -26.97
C ASN A 487 -20.33 -19.71 -26.49
N TYR A 488 -19.59 -18.66 -26.14
CA TYR A 488 -20.17 -17.41 -25.66
C TYR A 488 -20.14 -16.32 -26.74
N SER A 489 -21.30 -15.77 -27.09
CA SER A 489 -21.45 -14.76 -28.14
C SER A 489 -22.33 -13.56 -27.73
N GLY A 490 -22.56 -13.37 -26.42
CA GLY A 490 -23.36 -12.26 -25.91
C GLY A 490 -22.67 -10.89 -26.02
N SER A 491 -23.43 -9.80 -25.90
CA SER A 491 -22.90 -8.43 -25.96
C SER A 491 -22.36 -7.92 -24.62
N GLY A 492 -22.73 -8.57 -23.52
CA GLY A 492 -22.10 -8.38 -22.20
C GLY A 492 -20.72 -9.01 -22.12
N LYS A 493 -20.09 -8.96 -20.94
CA LYS A 493 -18.70 -9.40 -20.73
C LYS A 493 -18.60 -10.57 -19.77
N VAL A 494 -17.71 -11.52 -20.08
CA VAL A 494 -17.20 -12.51 -19.13
C VAL A 494 -15.85 -12.00 -18.63
N ARG A 495 -15.74 -11.76 -17.32
CA ARG A 495 -14.51 -11.28 -16.67
C ARG A 495 -13.94 -12.34 -15.74
N ILE A 496 -12.64 -12.58 -15.86
CA ILE A 496 -11.90 -13.45 -14.95
C ILE A 496 -10.74 -12.62 -14.41
N SER A 497 -10.78 -12.32 -13.11
CA SER A 497 -9.77 -11.45 -12.51
C SER A 497 -9.36 -11.86 -11.11
N LYS A 498 -8.14 -11.48 -10.68
CA LYS A 498 -7.63 -11.75 -9.32
C LYS A 498 -7.82 -13.20 -8.90
N THR A 499 -7.65 -14.13 -9.84
CA THR A 499 -7.89 -15.56 -9.65
C THR A 499 -6.58 -16.32 -9.83
N GLY A 500 -6.32 -17.26 -8.93
CA GLY A 500 -5.24 -18.24 -9.09
C GLY A 500 -5.77 -19.47 -9.83
N MET A 501 -5.20 -19.81 -10.98
CA MET A 501 -5.59 -20.94 -11.81
C MET A 501 -4.41 -21.89 -11.93
N PHE A 502 -4.50 -23.05 -11.27
CA PHE A 502 -3.41 -24.01 -11.16
C PHE A 502 -3.87 -25.37 -11.70
N ALA A 503 -3.37 -25.76 -12.88
CA ALA A 503 -3.73 -27.07 -13.44
C ALA A 503 -3.12 -28.25 -12.65
N GLY A 504 -2.04 -28.01 -11.91
CA GLY A 504 -1.41 -28.97 -11.00
C GLY A 504 -0.63 -30.08 -11.70
N LYS A 505 0.04 -30.91 -10.90
CA LYS A 505 0.83 -32.05 -11.37
C LYS A 505 -0.05 -33.28 -11.63
N ASN A 506 0.21 -33.97 -12.74
CA ASN A 506 -0.36 -35.30 -12.98
C ASN A 506 0.33 -36.34 -12.08
N LEU A 507 -0.42 -36.84 -11.09
CA LEU A 507 -0.05 -37.96 -10.22
C LEU A 507 -0.60 -39.30 -10.74
N GLY A 508 -1.32 -39.29 -11.86
CA GLY A 508 -1.85 -40.48 -12.53
C GLY A 508 -0.89 -41.08 -13.56
N VAL A 509 -1.44 -41.80 -14.54
CA VAL A 509 -0.64 -42.35 -15.65
C VAL A 509 -0.26 -41.22 -16.61
N THR A 510 1.02 -40.89 -16.64
CA THR A 510 1.58 -39.88 -17.53
C THR A 510 1.87 -40.47 -18.91
N ASN A 511 1.32 -39.86 -19.97
CA ASN A 511 1.62 -40.23 -21.36
C ASN A 511 1.60 -38.98 -22.26
N SER A 512 1.89 -39.14 -23.55
CA SER A 512 1.95 -38.03 -24.50
C SER A 512 0.61 -37.35 -24.80
N SER A 513 -0.51 -37.93 -24.37
CA SER A 513 -1.86 -37.38 -24.55
C SER A 513 -2.37 -36.64 -23.29
N ASP A 514 -1.52 -36.48 -22.27
CA ASP A 514 -1.76 -35.63 -21.10
C ASP A 514 -1.82 -34.15 -21.51
N GLU A 515 -2.89 -33.45 -21.15
CA GLU A 515 -3.15 -32.06 -21.56
C GLU A 515 -3.59 -31.24 -20.34
N ARG A 516 -2.74 -30.33 -19.88
CA ARG A 516 -3.00 -29.57 -18.65
C ARG A 516 -2.91 -28.08 -18.89
N TYR A 517 -4.04 -27.41 -18.72
CA TYR A 517 -4.19 -25.99 -19.07
C TYR A 517 -4.55 -25.17 -17.84
N GLY A 518 -3.97 -23.99 -17.64
CA GLY A 518 -4.41 -23.07 -16.58
C GLY A 518 -5.79 -22.47 -16.89
N ILE A 519 -6.01 -22.06 -18.13
CA ILE A 519 -7.33 -21.63 -18.64
C ILE A 519 -7.46 -22.00 -20.12
N VAL A 520 -8.68 -22.36 -20.52
CA VAL A 520 -9.03 -22.58 -21.93
C VAL A 520 -10.23 -21.73 -22.29
N VAL A 521 -10.10 -20.94 -23.36
CA VAL A 521 -11.18 -20.15 -23.95
C VAL A 521 -11.35 -20.62 -25.38
N THR A 522 -12.54 -21.14 -25.72
CA THR A 522 -12.82 -21.61 -27.08
C THR A 522 -14.14 -21.11 -27.63
N ASN A 523 -14.16 -20.65 -28.88
CA ASN A 523 -15.38 -20.16 -29.54
C ASN A 523 -16.16 -19.15 -28.67
N ALA A 524 -15.46 -18.16 -28.09
CA ALA A 524 -16.01 -17.22 -27.13
C ALA A 524 -15.51 -15.78 -27.34
N ASN A 525 -16.43 -14.81 -27.22
CA ASN A 525 -16.21 -13.40 -27.51
C ASN A 525 -16.47 -12.55 -26.25
N ASN A 526 -15.95 -11.32 -26.17
CA ASN A 526 -16.19 -10.44 -25.01
C ASN A 526 -15.73 -11.06 -23.69
N VAL A 527 -14.58 -11.76 -23.75
CA VAL A 527 -13.91 -12.36 -22.59
C VAL A 527 -12.71 -11.51 -22.21
N GLU A 528 -12.66 -11.05 -20.97
CA GLU A 528 -11.55 -10.28 -20.39
C GLU A 528 -10.89 -11.10 -19.26
N ILE A 529 -9.60 -11.39 -19.41
CA ILE A 529 -8.80 -12.15 -18.43
C ILE A 529 -7.66 -11.26 -17.96
N PHE A 530 -7.70 -10.81 -16.70
CA PHE A 530 -6.70 -9.87 -16.20
C PHE A 530 -6.36 -9.99 -14.72
N SER A 531 -5.13 -9.60 -14.36
CA SER A 531 -4.66 -9.62 -12.97
C SER A 531 -4.78 -11.00 -12.32
N ASN A 532 -4.53 -12.07 -13.08
CA ASN A 532 -4.56 -13.45 -12.60
C ASN A 532 -3.17 -14.05 -12.47
N ILE A 533 -3.08 -15.14 -11.72
CA ILE A 533 -1.96 -16.09 -11.75
C ILE A 533 -2.45 -17.33 -12.47
N ILE A 534 -1.82 -17.66 -13.60
CA ILE A 534 -2.25 -18.73 -14.50
C ILE A 534 -1.06 -19.68 -14.70
N ILE A 535 -1.16 -20.88 -14.14
CA ILE A 535 -0.09 -21.88 -14.23
C ILE A 535 -0.64 -23.14 -14.89
N GLY A 536 -0.01 -23.51 -16.01
CA GLY A 536 -0.21 -24.81 -16.65
C GLY A 536 0.16 -25.98 -15.72
N GLY A 537 -0.04 -27.20 -16.19
CA GLY A 537 0.21 -28.38 -15.36
C GLY A 537 1.65 -28.88 -15.43
N GLU A 538 1.90 -29.94 -14.68
CA GLU A 538 3.07 -30.78 -14.88
C GLU A 538 2.62 -32.14 -15.41
N GLY A 539 3.12 -32.54 -16.58
CA GLY A 539 2.71 -33.78 -17.24
C GLY A 539 3.71 -34.23 -18.30
N SER A 540 3.33 -35.26 -19.07
CA SER A 540 4.17 -35.79 -20.17
C SER A 540 3.68 -35.42 -21.58
N GLY A 541 2.60 -34.64 -21.71
CA GLY A 541 2.03 -34.25 -23.01
C GLY A 541 2.11 -32.75 -23.27
N ILE A 542 0.98 -32.07 -23.31
CA ILE A 542 0.87 -30.61 -23.52
C ILE A 542 0.61 -29.95 -22.18
N SER A 543 1.34 -28.87 -21.90
CA SER A 543 1.00 -27.98 -20.81
C SER A 543 0.94 -26.54 -21.32
N ALA A 544 -0.11 -25.82 -20.94
CA ALA A 544 -0.19 -24.40 -21.25
C ALA A 544 -0.76 -23.57 -20.10
N GLY A 545 -0.27 -22.32 -19.96
CA GLY A 545 -0.88 -21.36 -19.04
C GLY A 545 -2.28 -20.99 -19.55
N ALA A 546 -2.35 -20.38 -20.72
CA ALA A 546 -3.61 -20.01 -21.37
C ALA A 546 -3.71 -20.56 -22.79
N VAL A 547 -4.89 -21.10 -23.15
CA VAL A 547 -5.23 -21.51 -24.52
C VAL A 547 -6.40 -20.66 -25.01
N LEU A 548 -6.19 -19.94 -26.12
CA LEU A 548 -7.22 -19.14 -26.79
C LEU A 548 -7.46 -19.72 -28.19
N ASP A 549 -8.62 -20.34 -28.41
CA ASP A 549 -8.95 -21.06 -29.66
C ASP A 549 -10.30 -20.61 -30.25
N ASN A 550 -10.32 -19.90 -31.38
CA ASN A 550 -11.59 -19.31 -31.86
C ASN A 550 -11.93 -19.56 -33.34
N PRO A 551 -12.29 -20.80 -33.70
CA PRO A 551 -12.51 -21.18 -35.09
C PRO A 551 -13.79 -20.60 -35.74
N ASN A 552 -14.82 -20.19 -34.97
CA ASN A 552 -16.16 -19.84 -35.48
C ASN A 552 -16.63 -18.43 -35.04
N TYR A 553 -15.75 -17.44 -35.15
CA TYR A 553 -15.98 -16.09 -34.59
C TYR A 553 -17.04 -15.22 -35.30
N ASN A 554 -17.60 -14.26 -34.54
CA ASN A 554 -18.43 -13.14 -35.03
C ASN A 554 -17.63 -11.82 -34.99
N ALA A 555 -17.40 -11.19 -36.15
CA ALA A 555 -16.57 -9.99 -36.36
C ALA A 555 -16.83 -8.78 -35.42
N ALA A 556 -17.96 -8.73 -34.70
CA ALA A 556 -18.30 -7.62 -33.81
C ALA A 556 -17.74 -7.70 -32.37
N GLY A 557 -17.28 -8.87 -31.90
CA GLY A 557 -16.77 -9.01 -30.52
C GLY A 557 -15.30 -8.60 -30.37
N TYR A 558 -14.81 -8.49 -29.13
CA TYR A 558 -13.37 -8.42 -28.81
C TYR A 558 -13.06 -9.16 -27.50
N SER A 559 -11.86 -9.73 -27.38
CA SER A 559 -11.40 -10.42 -26.15
C SER A 559 -9.99 -9.97 -25.78
N SER A 560 -9.67 -9.94 -24.48
CA SER A 560 -8.38 -9.48 -24.00
C SER A 560 -7.82 -10.35 -22.87
N LEU A 561 -6.49 -10.50 -22.88
CA LEU A 561 -5.69 -11.19 -21.87
C LEU A 561 -4.56 -10.25 -21.44
N TYR A 562 -4.69 -9.59 -20.29
CA TYR A 562 -3.75 -8.54 -19.91
C TYR A 562 -3.38 -8.47 -18.43
N ASN A 563 -2.19 -7.98 -18.09
CA ASN A 563 -1.73 -7.82 -16.72
C ASN A 563 -1.77 -9.14 -15.91
N ASN A 564 -1.54 -10.28 -16.55
CA ASN A 564 -1.51 -11.59 -15.89
C ASN A 564 -0.08 -12.09 -15.71
N LEU A 565 0.06 -13.00 -14.74
CA LEU A 565 1.21 -13.88 -14.62
C LEU A 565 0.85 -15.23 -15.19
N ILE A 566 1.60 -15.62 -16.20
CA ILE A 566 1.28 -16.80 -16.97
C ILE A 566 2.52 -17.67 -17.03
N ASP A 567 2.39 -18.94 -16.69
CA ASP A 567 3.46 -19.92 -16.87
C ASP A 567 2.92 -21.18 -17.54
N GLY A 568 3.69 -21.71 -18.49
CA GLY A 568 3.31 -22.93 -19.20
C GLY A 568 3.37 -24.19 -18.35
N GLY A 569 3.95 -24.17 -17.15
CA GLY A 569 4.20 -25.36 -16.34
C GLY A 569 5.28 -26.23 -16.98
N SER A 570 5.11 -27.55 -16.91
CA SER A 570 6.12 -28.51 -17.35
C SER A 570 5.55 -29.62 -18.24
N SER A 571 6.32 -29.96 -19.27
CA SER A 571 6.07 -31.12 -20.14
C SER A 571 7.33 -31.98 -20.27
N ALA A 572 7.34 -33.11 -19.58
CA ALA A 572 8.43 -34.09 -19.56
C ALA A 572 8.35 -35.11 -20.71
N GLY A 573 7.49 -34.87 -21.71
CA GLY A 573 7.29 -35.78 -22.83
C GLY A 573 8.53 -35.97 -23.70
N LEU A 574 8.69 -37.19 -24.25
CA LEU A 574 9.79 -37.53 -25.16
C LEU A 574 9.41 -37.38 -26.65
N LEU A 575 8.15 -37.08 -26.97
CA LEU A 575 7.75 -36.88 -28.37
C LEU A 575 8.05 -35.45 -28.83
N ALA A 576 8.25 -35.25 -30.12
CA ALA A 576 8.45 -33.92 -30.69
C ALA A 576 7.20 -33.02 -30.56
N THR A 577 6.04 -33.64 -30.36
CA THR A 577 4.74 -32.98 -30.22
C THR A 577 4.45 -32.47 -28.81
N THR A 578 5.29 -32.77 -27.81
CA THR A 578 5.09 -32.38 -26.41
C THR A 578 5.82 -31.07 -26.09
N TYR A 579 5.16 -30.18 -25.35
CA TYR A 579 5.66 -28.83 -25.07
C TYR A 579 4.97 -28.24 -23.83
N SER A 580 5.66 -27.29 -23.22
CA SER A 580 5.10 -26.34 -22.24
C SER A 580 5.06 -24.96 -22.90
N THR A 581 3.92 -24.27 -22.85
CA THR A 581 3.79 -22.91 -23.40
C THR A 581 3.07 -21.96 -22.47
N GLY A 582 3.55 -20.73 -22.30
CA GLY A 582 2.83 -19.74 -21.51
C GLY A 582 1.45 -19.46 -22.09
N ILE A 583 1.41 -19.05 -23.36
CA ILE A 583 0.18 -18.80 -24.11
C ILE A 583 0.17 -19.64 -25.38
N GLU A 584 -0.98 -20.22 -25.71
CA GLU A 584 -1.24 -20.85 -27.00
C GLU A 584 -2.43 -20.21 -27.70
N MET A 585 -2.20 -19.76 -28.94
CA MET A 585 -3.22 -19.16 -29.80
C MET A 585 -3.55 -20.13 -30.95
N ARG A 586 -4.83 -20.50 -31.07
CA ARG A 586 -5.34 -21.43 -32.09
C ARG A 586 -6.46 -20.80 -32.92
N ASN A 587 -6.41 -21.00 -34.23
CA ASN A 587 -7.51 -20.75 -35.19
C ASN A 587 -8.28 -19.41 -35.03
N VAL A 588 -7.64 -18.29 -34.67
CA VAL A 588 -8.32 -17.00 -34.42
C VAL A 588 -8.76 -16.29 -35.71
N VAL A 589 -10.02 -16.48 -36.11
CA VAL A 589 -10.56 -15.96 -37.38
C VAL A 589 -11.31 -14.65 -37.19
N LEU A 590 -10.99 -13.59 -37.94
CA LEU A 590 -11.77 -12.34 -38.04
C LEU A 590 -12.07 -11.59 -36.72
N GLY A 591 -11.50 -12.03 -35.60
CA GLY A 591 -11.75 -11.51 -34.27
C GLY A 591 -10.65 -10.62 -33.73
N ARG A 592 -11.03 -9.68 -32.87
CA ARG A 592 -10.12 -8.74 -32.22
C ARG A 592 -9.64 -9.32 -30.90
N TYR A 593 -8.35 -9.61 -30.83
CA TYR A 593 -7.71 -10.11 -29.61
C TYR A 593 -6.55 -9.21 -29.19
N ALA A 594 -6.46 -8.91 -27.90
CA ALA A 594 -5.30 -8.23 -27.32
C ALA A 594 -4.67 -9.06 -26.21
N VAL A 595 -3.39 -9.38 -26.36
CA VAL A 595 -2.54 -9.98 -25.33
C VAL A 595 -1.52 -8.91 -24.93
N ALA A 596 -1.68 -8.31 -23.75
CA ALA A 596 -0.83 -7.18 -23.41
C ALA A 596 -0.45 -7.05 -21.93
N ASN A 597 0.70 -6.43 -21.65
CA ASN A 597 1.19 -6.24 -20.28
C ASN A 597 1.25 -7.54 -19.45
N ASN A 598 1.42 -8.72 -20.06
CA ASN A 598 1.55 -9.97 -19.28
C ASN A 598 3.03 -10.25 -18.95
N GLN A 599 3.27 -10.96 -17.86
CA GLN A 599 4.56 -11.61 -17.60
C GLN A 599 4.40 -13.11 -17.89
N ILE A 600 5.10 -13.60 -18.89
CA ILE A 600 4.91 -14.93 -19.48
C ILE A 600 6.14 -15.80 -19.22
N ASN A 601 5.89 -17.04 -18.79
CA ASN A 601 6.85 -17.99 -18.21
C ASN A 601 7.63 -17.40 -17.02
N TYR A 602 6.95 -16.61 -16.20
CA TYR A 602 7.57 -15.93 -15.07
C TYR A 602 8.10 -16.94 -14.02
N TYR A 603 7.39 -18.06 -13.80
CA TYR A 603 7.73 -19.01 -12.74
C TYR A 603 8.99 -19.79 -13.07
N GLN A 604 9.11 -20.25 -14.33
CA GLN A 604 10.35 -20.87 -14.82
C GLN A 604 11.56 -19.95 -14.69
N TYR A 605 11.37 -18.64 -14.84
CA TYR A 605 12.44 -17.67 -14.69
C TYR A 605 12.86 -17.48 -13.21
N VAL A 606 11.92 -17.23 -12.30
CA VAL A 606 12.24 -16.94 -10.89
C VAL A 606 12.62 -18.19 -10.09
N ASN A 607 12.26 -19.38 -10.58
CA ASN A 607 12.57 -20.66 -9.97
C ASN A 607 13.25 -21.59 -10.99
N PRO A 608 14.55 -21.42 -11.28
CA PRO A 608 15.27 -22.25 -12.24
C PRO A 608 15.36 -23.74 -11.84
N GLY A 609 15.05 -24.09 -10.58
CA GLY A 609 14.96 -25.47 -10.10
C GLY A 609 13.60 -26.16 -10.35
N ALA A 610 12.61 -25.45 -10.89
CA ALA A 610 11.30 -26.02 -11.21
C ALA A 610 11.38 -27.06 -12.34
N PRO A 611 10.48 -28.06 -12.39
CA PRO A 611 10.45 -29.06 -13.46
C PRO A 611 10.41 -28.41 -14.83
N VAL A 612 11.46 -28.63 -15.63
CA VAL A 612 11.60 -28.02 -16.94
C VAL A 612 10.99 -28.86 -18.04
N GLY A 613 10.15 -28.23 -18.86
CA GLY A 613 9.66 -28.85 -20.08
C GLY A 613 10.82 -29.17 -21.02
N ARG A 614 10.73 -30.24 -21.80
CA ARG A 614 11.75 -30.56 -22.82
C ARG A 614 11.78 -29.50 -23.92
N ARG A 615 10.61 -29.01 -24.31
CA ARG A 615 10.40 -27.85 -25.19
C ARG A 615 9.56 -26.82 -24.45
N THR A 616 10.07 -25.61 -24.30
CA THR A 616 9.38 -24.49 -23.66
C THR A 616 9.15 -23.37 -24.64
N VAL A 617 7.97 -22.76 -24.57
CA VAL A 617 7.58 -21.65 -25.44
C VAL A 617 6.94 -20.55 -24.60
N GLY A 618 7.25 -19.28 -24.87
CA GLY A 618 6.53 -18.15 -24.30
C GLY A 618 5.13 -18.05 -24.89
N ILE A 619 5.05 -17.68 -26.17
CA ILE A 619 3.83 -17.55 -26.95
C ILE A 619 3.91 -18.48 -28.15
N ARG A 620 2.95 -19.39 -28.28
CA ARG A 620 2.84 -20.31 -29.40
C ARG A 620 1.63 -19.98 -30.27
N PHE A 621 1.87 -19.84 -31.57
CA PHE A 621 0.84 -19.76 -32.60
C PHE A 621 0.66 -21.11 -33.27
N ALA A 622 -0.54 -21.68 -33.21
CA ALA A 622 -0.86 -22.98 -33.77
C ALA A 622 -2.18 -22.93 -34.55
N ALA A 623 -2.12 -22.56 -35.83
CA ALA A 623 -3.31 -22.51 -36.68
C ALA A 623 -3.40 -23.77 -37.57
N THR A 624 -4.55 -24.44 -37.52
CA THR A 624 -4.79 -25.75 -38.16
C THR A 624 -5.89 -25.71 -39.21
N SER A 625 -6.82 -24.75 -39.15
CA SER A 625 -7.95 -24.66 -40.08
C SER A 625 -8.20 -23.26 -40.65
N SER A 626 -7.73 -22.21 -39.98
CA SER A 626 -8.06 -20.82 -40.31
C SER A 626 -6.95 -19.86 -39.82
N GLY A 627 -6.69 -18.78 -40.56
CA GLY A 627 -5.58 -17.85 -40.30
C GLY A 627 -5.78 -16.97 -39.06
N LEU A 628 -4.70 -16.31 -38.59
CA LEU A 628 -4.69 -15.37 -37.45
C LEU A 628 -4.65 -13.92 -37.95
N VAL A 629 -5.75 -13.17 -37.81
CA VAL A 629 -5.88 -11.78 -38.29
C VAL A 629 -6.47 -10.90 -37.18
N ASN A 630 -6.03 -9.64 -37.05
CA ASN A 630 -6.49 -8.67 -36.02
C ASN A 630 -6.18 -9.08 -34.55
N SER A 631 -5.00 -9.64 -34.32
CA SER A 631 -4.52 -9.96 -32.97
C SER A 631 -3.25 -9.18 -32.61
N TYR A 632 -3.30 -8.52 -31.44
CA TYR A 632 -2.28 -7.62 -30.94
C TYR A 632 -1.55 -8.23 -29.74
N TYR A 633 -0.22 -8.21 -29.77
CA TYR A 633 0.65 -8.70 -28.70
C TYR A 633 1.59 -7.57 -28.30
N VAL A 634 1.28 -6.88 -27.20
CA VAL A 634 1.87 -5.57 -26.91
C VAL A 634 2.38 -5.49 -25.48
N HIS A 635 3.55 -4.92 -25.25
CA HIS A 635 4.07 -4.68 -23.90
C HIS A 635 4.15 -5.95 -23.03
N ASN A 636 4.32 -7.14 -23.59
CA ASN A 636 4.51 -8.34 -22.76
C ASN A 636 5.97 -8.48 -22.36
N SER A 637 6.21 -9.05 -21.19
CA SER A 637 7.53 -9.55 -20.77
C SER A 637 7.51 -11.07 -20.90
N VAL A 638 8.29 -11.62 -21.82
CA VAL A 638 8.20 -13.02 -22.25
C VAL A 638 9.53 -13.73 -22.04
N TYR A 639 9.52 -14.69 -21.14
CA TYR A 639 10.63 -15.60 -20.97
C TYR A 639 10.53 -16.80 -21.92
N ALA A 640 11.61 -17.12 -22.64
CA ALA A 640 11.67 -18.26 -23.56
C ALA A 640 11.53 -19.63 -22.85
N GLY A 641 11.71 -19.65 -21.53
CA GLY A 641 11.67 -20.85 -20.69
C GLY A 641 13.03 -21.52 -20.60
N ASN A 642 13.09 -22.60 -19.83
CA ASN A 642 14.33 -23.34 -19.53
C ASN A 642 14.38 -24.70 -20.27
N GLY A 643 13.83 -24.75 -21.48
CA GLY A 643 13.69 -25.99 -22.24
C GLY A 643 15.02 -26.68 -22.57
N SER A 644 15.15 -27.96 -22.22
CA SER A 644 16.40 -28.71 -22.41
C SER A 644 16.75 -29.02 -23.88
N VAL A 645 15.75 -29.08 -24.75
CA VAL A 645 15.93 -29.30 -26.20
C VAL A 645 15.66 -28.04 -27.01
N SER A 646 14.65 -27.26 -26.62
CA SER A 646 14.31 -26.02 -27.31
C SER A 646 13.59 -25.07 -26.37
N ALA A 647 14.01 -23.81 -26.37
CA ALA A 647 13.38 -22.73 -25.65
C ALA A 647 13.15 -21.55 -26.61
N LYS A 648 11.90 -21.13 -26.76
CA LYS A 648 11.50 -20.09 -27.72
C LYS A 648 10.60 -19.06 -27.05
N ALA A 649 10.89 -17.77 -27.19
CA ALA A 649 9.97 -16.75 -26.66
C ALA A 649 8.70 -16.67 -27.51
N VAL A 650 8.83 -16.76 -28.83
CA VAL A 650 7.72 -16.88 -29.77
C VAL A 650 7.94 -18.03 -30.74
N GLU A 651 6.92 -18.87 -30.91
CA GLU A 651 6.93 -19.96 -31.88
C GLU A 651 5.70 -19.95 -32.79
N ASN A 652 5.92 -20.14 -34.09
CA ASN A 652 4.86 -20.27 -35.08
C ASN A 652 4.87 -21.69 -35.70
N VAL A 653 3.82 -22.46 -35.44
CA VAL A 653 3.65 -23.86 -35.91
C VAL A 653 2.37 -23.94 -36.74
N LEU A 654 2.47 -23.85 -38.06
CA LEU A 654 1.31 -23.86 -38.96
C LEU A 654 1.19 -25.15 -39.76
N VAL A 655 -0.06 -25.60 -39.91
CA VAL A 655 -0.46 -26.69 -40.81
C VAL A 655 -1.80 -26.26 -41.48
N GLY A 656 -1.85 -25.15 -42.21
CA GLY A 656 -3.11 -24.56 -42.73
C GLY A 656 -2.96 -23.18 -43.41
N PRO A 657 -4.03 -22.56 -43.98
CA PRO A 657 -3.96 -21.62 -45.13
C PRO A 657 -3.34 -20.23 -44.86
N THR A 658 -3.19 -19.48 -45.97
CA THR A 658 -2.20 -18.43 -46.29
C THR A 658 -2.38 -17.02 -45.69
N SER A 659 -3.21 -16.82 -44.66
CA SER A 659 -3.63 -15.48 -44.21
C SER A 659 -3.28 -15.21 -42.74
N GLN A 660 -2.04 -14.86 -42.44
CA GLN A 660 -1.60 -14.46 -41.10
C GLN A 660 -1.14 -13.01 -41.13
N VAL A 661 -1.65 -12.19 -40.21
CA VAL A 661 -1.14 -10.84 -39.91
C VAL A 661 -0.99 -10.71 -38.41
N LEU A 662 0.19 -11.11 -37.89
CA LEU A 662 0.50 -10.93 -36.47
C LEU A 662 0.96 -9.50 -36.21
N GLN A 663 0.49 -8.89 -35.13
CA GLN A 663 0.90 -7.55 -34.72
C GLN A 663 1.57 -7.63 -33.35
N ILE A 664 2.90 -7.69 -33.34
CA ILE A 664 3.71 -7.95 -32.14
C ILE A 664 4.65 -6.78 -31.94
N PHE A 665 4.40 -5.92 -30.95
CA PHE A 665 5.22 -4.73 -30.76
C PHE A 665 5.44 -4.32 -29.31
N ASN A 666 6.56 -3.64 -29.07
CA ASN A 666 6.97 -3.12 -27.77
C ASN A 666 7.04 -4.19 -26.66
N ASN A 667 7.30 -5.46 -27.00
CA ASN A 667 7.50 -6.54 -26.03
C ASN A 667 8.97 -6.64 -25.61
N MET A 668 9.20 -7.27 -24.47
CA MET A 668 10.51 -7.69 -24.00
C MET A 668 10.60 -9.22 -24.05
N PHE A 669 11.55 -9.75 -24.81
CA PHE A 669 11.85 -11.17 -24.92
C PHE A 669 13.18 -11.45 -24.23
N PHE A 670 13.29 -12.53 -23.45
CA PHE A 670 14.54 -12.88 -22.80
C PHE A 670 14.68 -14.39 -22.57
N GLY A 671 15.92 -14.89 -22.50
CA GLY A 671 16.24 -16.30 -22.25
C GLY A 671 17.47 -16.45 -21.35
N ALA A 672 17.67 -17.63 -20.76
CA ALA A 672 18.87 -17.91 -19.96
C ALA A 672 20.13 -18.01 -20.84
N ASP A 673 21.26 -17.52 -20.35
CA ASP A 673 22.56 -17.59 -21.02
C ASP A 673 23.18 -19.00 -21.07
N THR A 674 22.69 -19.91 -20.22
CA THR A 674 23.38 -21.16 -19.87
C THR A 674 22.65 -22.45 -20.25
N THR A 675 21.38 -22.38 -20.70
CA THR A 675 20.57 -23.58 -21.01
C THR A 675 19.99 -23.54 -22.43
N GLY A 676 20.57 -24.34 -23.33
CA GLY A 676 20.02 -24.63 -24.66
C GLY A 676 20.00 -23.45 -25.66
N PRO A 677 19.65 -23.69 -26.94
CA PRO A 677 19.45 -22.63 -27.92
C PRO A 677 18.17 -21.86 -27.58
N ASN A 678 18.33 -20.67 -26.98
CA ASN A 678 17.23 -19.74 -26.73
C ASN A 678 16.98 -18.89 -27.97
N ILE A 679 15.77 -18.97 -28.52
CA ILE A 679 15.34 -18.23 -29.72
C ILE A 679 14.29 -17.19 -29.32
N ALA A 680 14.48 -15.92 -29.68
CA ALA A 680 13.45 -14.90 -29.44
C ALA A 680 12.22 -15.15 -30.30
N PHE A 681 12.43 -15.36 -31.60
CA PHE A 681 11.34 -15.49 -32.55
C PHE A 681 11.62 -16.56 -33.61
N ASP A 682 10.74 -17.56 -33.71
CA ASP A 682 10.73 -18.53 -34.81
C ASP A 682 9.75 -18.09 -35.91
N THR A 683 10.30 -17.66 -37.05
CA THR A 683 9.54 -17.17 -38.21
C THR A 683 9.40 -18.22 -39.30
N SER A 684 9.85 -19.46 -39.07
CA SER A 684 9.94 -20.50 -40.11
C SER A 684 8.64 -20.76 -40.89
N GLN A 685 7.49 -20.41 -40.32
CA GLN A 685 6.16 -20.54 -40.94
C GLN A 685 5.37 -19.22 -41.01
N LEU A 686 6.00 -18.05 -40.77
CA LEU A 686 5.31 -16.76 -40.78
C LEU A 686 5.10 -16.24 -42.21
N LEU A 687 3.86 -15.88 -42.54
CA LEU A 687 3.50 -15.37 -43.87
C LEU A 687 3.52 -13.85 -43.99
N SER A 688 2.97 -13.13 -42.99
CA SER A 688 2.93 -11.66 -42.93
C SER A 688 2.67 -11.18 -41.50
N GLY A 689 3.08 -9.95 -41.16
CA GLY A 689 2.88 -9.36 -39.84
C GLY A 689 3.63 -8.05 -39.65
N VAL A 690 3.29 -7.31 -38.59
CA VAL A 690 4.00 -6.13 -38.11
C VAL A 690 4.71 -6.50 -36.82
N ILE A 691 6.03 -6.58 -36.86
CA ILE A 691 6.86 -6.93 -35.69
C ILE A 691 7.84 -5.78 -35.46
N ALA A 692 7.58 -4.97 -34.44
CA ALA A 692 8.31 -3.71 -34.26
C ALA A 692 8.53 -3.28 -32.81
N GLY A 693 9.65 -2.59 -32.53
CA GLY A 693 9.93 -2.01 -31.20
C GLY A 693 10.14 -3.04 -30.09
N ASN A 694 10.33 -4.32 -30.43
CA ASN A 694 10.57 -5.38 -29.46
C ASN A 694 12.06 -5.44 -29.07
N ASN A 695 12.32 -5.71 -27.79
CA ASN A 695 13.66 -5.86 -27.23
C ASN A 695 13.93 -7.34 -26.94
N TYR A 696 15.12 -7.83 -27.27
CA TYR A 696 15.53 -9.20 -26.95
C TYR A 696 16.86 -9.26 -26.19
N TYR A 697 16.88 -10.08 -25.15
CA TYR A 697 18.05 -10.35 -24.32
C TYR A 697 18.37 -11.85 -24.38
N GLY A 698 19.41 -12.25 -25.14
CA GLY A 698 19.78 -13.66 -25.28
C GLY A 698 20.63 -14.01 -26.49
N THR A 699 20.76 -15.31 -26.76
CA THR A 699 21.74 -15.90 -27.68
C THR A 699 21.29 -16.03 -29.13
N THR A 700 19.98 -16.08 -29.43
CA THR A 700 19.49 -16.16 -30.82
C THR A 700 18.25 -15.32 -31.00
N LEU A 701 18.33 -14.28 -31.84
CA LEU A 701 17.21 -13.38 -32.05
C LEU A 701 16.13 -14.01 -32.94
N LEU A 702 16.50 -14.51 -34.12
CA LEU A 702 15.56 -14.96 -35.15
C LEU A 702 15.99 -16.30 -35.74
N ASN A 703 15.04 -17.21 -35.90
CA ASN A 703 15.19 -18.46 -36.65
C ASN A 703 14.32 -18.43 -37.92
N TYR A 704 14.94 -18.64 -39.09
CA TYR A 704 14.29 -18.59 -40.40
C TYR A 704 14.50 -19.89 -41.19
N GLY A 705 13.42 -20.56 -41.58
CA GLY A 705 13.47 -21.78 -42.41
C GLY A 705 14.30 -22.95 -41.83
N LEU A 706 14.71 -23.88 -42.69
CA LEU A 706 15.60 -25.01 -42.34
C LEU A 706 17.10 -24.63 -42.32
N SER A 707 17.45 -23.37 -42.59
CA SER A 707 18.84 -22.92 -42.68
C SER A 707 19.02 -21.46 -42.29
N ALA A 708 19.90 -21.26 -41.31
CA ALA A 708 20.50 -20.03 -40.78
C ALA A 708 19.73 -19.25 -39.70
N ALA A 709 20.27 -19.36 -38.48
CA ALA A 709 20.05 -18.43 -37.37
C ALA A 709 20.76 -17.10 -37.65
N THR A 710 20.09 -15.97 -37.45
CA THR A 710 20.75 -14.66 -37.47
C THR A 710 21.26 -14.37 -36.06
N TYR A 711 22.56 -14.56 -35.86
CA TYR A 711 23.29 -14.14 -34.66
C TYR A 711 24.00 -12.82 -34.93
N CYS A 712 23.72 -11.79 -34.14
CA CYS A 712 24.52 -10.57 -34.13
C CYS A 712 25.30 -10.54 -32.79
N PRO A 713 26.65 -10.67 -32.80
CA PRO A 713 27.47 -10.78 -31.60
C PRO A 713 27.56 -9.50 -30.74
N PHE A 714 26.85 -8.43 -31.09
CA PHE A 714 26.91 -7.11 -30.44
C PHE A 714 25.51 -6.50 -30.31
N ASP A 715 25.35 -5.52 -29.40
CA ASP A 715 24.12 -4.73 -29.29
C ASP A 715 23.84 -4.03 -30.63
N TYR A 716 22.75 -4.42 -31.31
CA TYR A 716 22.51 -4.02 -32.70
C TYR A 716 21.05 -3.58 -32.95
N GLN A 717 20.88 -2.51 -33.73
CA GLN A 717 19.58 -1.99 -34.16
C GLN A 717 19.29 -2.41 -35.60
N PHE A 718 18.15 -3.07 -35.83
CA PHE A 718 17.70 -3.47 -37.16
C PHE A 718 16.82 -2.37 -37.77
N THR A 719 17.45 -1.40 -38.42
CA THR A 719 16.77 -0.37 -39.23
C THR A 719 16.96 -0.69 -40.70
N THR A 720 16.11 -1.56 -41.24
CA THR A 720 15.94 -1.89 -42.68
C THR A 720 17.14 -2.48 -43.45
N ASP A 721 18.38 -2.34 -42.98
CA ASP A 721 19.60 -2.86 -43.61
C ASP A 721 20.29 -3.88 -42.68
N PHE A 722 20.47 -5.12 -43.13
CA PHE A 722 21.27 -6.12 -42.41
C PHE A 722 22.75 -5.88 -42.71
N PRO A 723 23.62 -5.70 -41.70
CA PRO A 723 25.06 -5.68 -41.92
C PRO A 723 25.54 -7.05 -42.42
N ALA A 724 26.57 -7.06 -43.26
CA ALA A 724 27.17 -8.29 -43.82
C ALA A 724 27.67 -9.31 -42.77
N THR A 725 27.83 -8.90 -41.51
CA THR A 725 28.24 -9.74 -40.37
C THR A 725 27.10 -10.52 -39.72
N CYS A 726 25.85 -10.12 -39.95
CA CYS A 726 24.66 -10.91 -39.63
C CYS A 726 24.21 -11.52 -40.95
N SER A 727 24.57 -12.77 -41.24
CA SER A 727 24.26 -13.42 -42.53
C SER A 727 22.96 -14.21 -42.43
N PRO A 728 21.78 -13.63 -42.76
CA PRO A 728 20.61 -14.44 -42.98
C PRO A 728 20.77 -15.19 -44.31
N ALA A 729 20.29 -16.43 -44.40
CA ALA A 729 20.20 -17.16 -45.67
C ALA A 729 19.09 -16.61 -46.62
N GLY A 730 18.47 -15.47 -46.29
CA GLY A 730 17.45 -14.78 -47.09
C GLY A 730 16.95 -13.50 -46.42
N ALA A 731 16.32 -12.59 -47.18
CA ALA A 731 15.69 -11.39 -46.60
C ALA A 731 14.50 -11.79 -45.69
N PRO A 732 14.28 -11.12 -44.55
CA PRO A 732 13.10 -11.40 -43.72
C PRO A 732 11.81 -11.06 -44.47
N PRO A 733 10.65 -11.62 -44.04
CA PRO A 733 9.35 -11.22 -44.56
C PRO A 733 9.13 -9.70 -44.42
N ALA A 734 8.32 -9.11 -45.30
CA ALA A 734 7.97 -7.69 -45.19
C ALA A 734 7.26 -7.40 -43.85
N GLY A 735 7.66 -6.34 -43.13
CA GLY A 735 7.02 -5.89 -41.89
C GLY A 735 7.84 -6.02 -40.60
N PHE A 736 9.09 -6.48 -40.67
CA PHE A 736 10.05 -6.44 -39.56
C PHE A 736 10.82 -5.11 -39.55
N THR A 737 10.65 -4.29 -38.51
CA THR A 737 11.35 -3.00 -38.37
C THR A 737 11.70 -2.70 -36.90
N ASN A 738 12.83 -2.03 -36.63
CA ASN A 738 13.20 -1.51 -35.31
C ASN A 738 13.23 -2.56 -34.18
N MET A 739 13.81 -3.74 -34.43
CA MET A 739 14.14 -4.71 -33.38
C MET A 739 15.52 -4.38 -32.81
N THR A 740 15.71 -4.58 -31.50
CA THR A 740 17.03 -4.39 -30.85
C THR A 740 17.40 -5.64 -30.06
N GLN A 741 18.59 -6.19 -30.30
CA GLN A 741 19.18 -7.26 -29.49
C GLN A 741 20.19 -6.67 -28.51
N TYR A 742 20.16 -7.16 -27.28
CA TYR A 742 21.12 -6.85 -26.24
C TYR A 742 21.84 -8.11 -25.79
N SER A 743 23.16 -8.01 -25.65
CA SER A 743 24.05 -9.07 -25.19
C SER A 743 24.20 -9.10 -23.66
N LYS A 744 23.09 -8.87 -22.93
CA LYS A 744 23.07 -8.71 -21.46
C LYS A 744 21.97 -9.53 -20.80
N ASN A 745 22.19 -9.92 -19.54
CA ASN A 745 21.22 -10.62 -18.72
C ASN A 745 20.23 -9.65 -18.05
N VAL A 746 18.96 -10.03 -18.05
CA VAL A 746 17.91 -9.38 -17.24
C VAL A 746 17.78 -10.16 -15.93
N THR A 747 17.79 -9.46 -14.79
CA THR A 747 17.55 -10.01 -13.44
C THR A 747 16.22 -9.49 -12.87
N PHE A 748 15.35 -10.38 -12.37
CA PHE A 748 14.21 -10.00 -11.50
C PHE A 748 14.71 -9.99 -10.04
N VAL A 749 14.35 -8.98 -9.25
CA VAL A 749 15.01 -8.72 -7.95
C VAL A 749 14.18 -9.12 -6.74
N ASN A 750 12.93 -9.54 -6.91
CA ASN A 750 12.12 -10.02 -5.80
C ASN A 750 11.65 -11.47 -6.06
N SER A 751 11.75 -12.35 -5.05
CA SER A 751 11.06 -13.63 -5.04
C SER A 751 9.96 -13.56 -3.97
N PRO A 752 8.68 -13.77 -4.29
CA PRO A 752 7.64 -13.77 -3.26
C PRO A 752 7.85 -14.94 -2.28
N ALA A 753 7.80 -14.64 -0.97
CA ALA A 753 8.07 -15.59 0.10
C ALA A 753 6.97 -16.66 0.30
N SER A 754 5.82 -16.56 -0.39
CA SER A 754 4.73 -17.53 -0.28
C SER A 754 3.81 -17.53 -1.50
N TYR A 755 3.64 -18.70 -2.12
CA TYR A 755 2.83 -18.96 -3.34
C TYR A 755 1.31 -18.94 -3.13
N LEU A 756 0.83 -18.88 -1.90
CA LEU A 756 -0.57 -19.19 -1.56
C LEU A 756 -1.48 -17.96 -1.40
N ALA A 757 -0.94 -16.74 -1.37
CA ALA A 757 -1.74 -15.53 -1.27
C ALA A 757 -2.01 -14.95 -2.67
N VAL A 758 -3.25 -15.11 -3.16
CA VAL A 758 -3.79 -14.46 -4.39
C VAL A 758 -3.62 -12.93 -4.39
N THR A 759 -3.29 -12.36 -3.24
CA THR A 759 -3.18 -10.92 -2.98
C THR A 759 -1.75 -10.38 -2.93
N ALA A 760 -0.72 -11.23 -2.99
CA ALA A 760 0.66 -10.76 -3.09
C ALA A 760 1.03 -10.56 -4.57
N PHE A 761 0.57 -9.45 -5.14
CA PHE A 761 1.00 -9.00 -6.46
C PHE A 761 2.50 -8.67 -6.45
N LEU A 762 3.26 -9.63 -7.00
CA LEU A 762 4.42 -9.49 -7.86
C LEU A 762 5.74 -8.85 -7.40
N PRO A 763 6.87 -9.52 -7.72
CA PRO A 763 8.16 -8.88 -7.66
C PRO A 763 8.32 -7.76 -8.69
N GLU A 764 8.68 -6.58 -8.20
CA GLU A 764 9.20 -5.48 -9.01
C GLU A 764 10.43 -5.94 -9.80
N LEU A 765 10.39 -5.76 -11.12
CA LEU A 765 11.53 -6.00 -12.01
C LEU A 765 12.54 -4.86 -11.83
N ILE A 766 13.47 -4.98 -10.88
CA ILE A 766 14.61 -4.05 -10.81
C ILE A 766 15.69 -4.56 -11.77
N LEU A 767 15.72 -4.04 -12.99
CA LEU A 767 16.86 -4.23 -13.87
C LEU A 767 18.07 -3.49 -13.29
N LYS A 768 18.98 -4.21 -12.63
CA LYS A 768 20.29 -3.68 -12.27
C LYS A 768 21.08 -3.53 -13.57
N ASP A 769 21.52 -2.32 -13.90
CA ASP A 769 22.34 -2.00 -15.07
C ASP A 769 21.62 -1.94 -16.44
N ILE A 770 20.46 -1.28 -16.54
CA ILE A 770 19.92 -0.84 -17.84
C ILE A 770 20.91 0.16 -18.44
N PRO A 771 21.54 -0.08 -19.61
CA PRO A 771 22.28 0.97 -20.29
C PRO A 771 21.32 2.11 -20.66
N CYS A 772 21.74 3.36 -20.48
CA CYS A 772 20.98 4.55 -20.91
C CYS A 772 20.62 4.54 -22.41
N ASP A 773 21.15 3.59 -23.19
CA ASP A 773 20.86 3.32 -24.59
C ASP A 773 19.68 2.37 -24.86
N VAL A 774 18.94 1.91 -23.84
CA VAL A 774 17.72 1.11 -24.09
C VAL A 774 16.63 1.98 -24.71
N ARG A 775 16.57 2.02 -26.05
CA ARG A 775 15.53 2.72 -26.79
C ARG A 775 14.19 2.01 -26.59
N SER A 776 13.43 2.50 -25.63
CA SER A 776 12.06 2.08 -25.36
C SER A 776 11.11 2.60 -26.44
N GLY A 777 10.60 1.69 -27.28
CA GLY A 777 9.17 1.57 -27.61
C GLY A 777 8.37 2.81 -28.01
N SER A 778 8.95 3.86 -28.58
CA SER A 778 8.18 5.01 -29.11
C SER A 778 7.57 4.76 -30.48
N VAL A 779 7.28 3.50 -30.84
CA VAL A 779 6.63 3.23 -32.14
C VAL A 779 5.12 3.32 -31.94
N GLY A 780 4.53 4.42 -32.38
CA GLY A 780 3.10 4.74 -32.32
C GLY A 780 2.23 3.89 -33.24
N TYR A 781 2.39 2.57 -33.20
CA TYR A 781 1.42 1.67 -33.83
C TYR A 781 0.17 1.64 -32.95
N GLY A 782 -0.92 2.24 -33.44
CA GLY A 782 -2.21 2.19 -32.75
C GLY A 782 -2.76 0.76 -32.73
N ILE A 783 -3.18 0.30 -31.55
CA ILE A 783 -4.12 -0.83 -31.44
C ILE A 783 -5.54 -0.34 -31.73
N ASP A 784 -6.46 -1.28 -31.96
CA ASP A 784 -7.87 -0.94 -32.10
C ASP A 784 -8.37 -0.18 -30.86
N SER A 785 -9.25 0.81 -31.04
CA SER A 785 -9.73 1.70 -29.98
C SER A 785 -10.46 0.96 -28.86
N TYR A 786 -10.98 -0.25 -29.14
CA TYR A 786 -11.53 -1.14 -28.11
C TYR A 786 -10.51 -1.54 -27.03
N PHE A 787 -9.21 -1.41 -27.30
CA PHE A 787 -8.13 -1.81 -26.41
C PHE A 787 -7.28 -0.64 -25.90
N SER A 788 -7.61 0.61 -26.21
CA SER A 788 -6.80 1.78 -25.84
C SER A 788 -6.48 1.82 -24.33
N TYR A 789 -7.44 1.45 -23.49
CA TYR A 789 -7.28 1.35 -22.04
C TYR A 789 -6.13 0.43 -21.58
N ILE A 790 -5.74 -0.54 -22.42
CA ILE A 790 -4.62 -1.49 -22.16
C ILE A 790 -3.28 -0.88 -22.60
N GLN A 791 -3.28 -0.05 -23.64
CA GLN A 791 -2.07 0.62 -24.12
C GLN A 791 -1.64 1.76 -23.19
N ASP A 792 -2.61 2.46 -22.61
CA ASP A 792 -2.36 3.66 -21.81
C ASP A 792 -1.87 3.34 -20.39
N ASN A 793 -1.88 2.07 -19.97
CA ASN A 793 -1.50 1.66 -18.63
C ASN A 793 -0.45 0.54 -18.64
N ASP A 794 0.36 0.47 -17.59
CA ASP A 794 1.33 -0.59 -17.36
C ASP A 794 0.74 -1.79 -16.59
N PHE A 795 1.60 -2.77 -16.26
CA PHE A 795 1.24 -3.95 -15.46
C PHE A 795 0.53 -3.60 -14.14
N PHE A 796 0.89 -2.48 -13.52
CA PHE A 796 0.36 -2.03 -12.24
C PHE A 796 -0.82 -1.05 -12.39
N PHE A 797 -1.39 -0.94 -13.59
CA PHE A 797 -2.43 0.04 -13.93
C PHE A 797 -1.98 1.49 -13.74
N ARG A 798 -0.67 1.75 -13.78
CA ARG A 798 -0.15 3.11 -13.76
C ARG A 798 -0.22 3.68 -15.17
N PRO A 799 -0.70 4.92 -15.35
CA PRO A 799 -0.72 5.56 -16.65
C PRO A 799 0.69 5.61 -17.21
N ARG A 800 0.86 5.18 -18.46
CA ARG A 800 2.14 5.26 -19.15
C ARG A 800 2.46 6.72 -19.48
N THR A 801 3.59 7.23 -19.01
CA THR A 801 3.96 8.62 -19.29
C THR A 801 4.45 8.76 -20.74
N THR A 802 3.88 9.70 -21.49
CA THR A 802 4.34 10.06 -22.84
C THR A 802 5.62 10.92 -22.82
N SER A 803 6.28 11.04 -21.66
CA SER A 803 7.42 11.93 -21.49
C SER A 803 8.66 11.39 -22.19
N LEU A 804 9.55 12.29 -22.63
CA LEU A 804 10.88 11.97 -23.17
C LEU A 804 11.74 11.08 -22.24
N TYR A 805 11.38 10.99 -20.95
CA TYR A 805 12.08 10.21 -19.92
C TYR A 805 11.33 8.94 -19.49
N GLY A 806 10.07 8.75 -19.90
CA GLY A 806 9.30 7.54 -19.61
C GLY A 806 9.74 6.40 -20.52
N ARG A 807 10.41 5.38 -19.96
CA ARG A 807 10.86 4.22 -20.74
C ARG A 807 9.98 3.01 -20.44
N THR A 808 9.09 2.69 -21.38
CA THR A 808 8.31 1.45 -21.34
C THR A 808 9.19 0.24 -21.68
N LEU A 809 9.23 -0.73 -20.76
CA LEU A 809 10.03 -1.96 -20.89
C LEU A 809 9.16 -3.20 -20.67
N GLY A 810 8.69 -3.78 -21.78
CA GLY A 810 7.73 -4.88 -21.72
C GLY A 810 6.49 -4.46 -20.93
N ALA A 811 6.14 -5.25 -19.92
CA ALA A 811 4.91 -5.04 -19.15
C ALA A 811 4.91 -3.84 -18.21
N ILE A 812 6.08 -3.28 -17.89
CA ILE A 812 6.22 -2.25 -16.85
C ILE A 812 6.74 -0.95 -17.48
N GLU A 813 6.40 0.20 -16.92
CA GLU A 813 7.10 1.46 -17.21
C GLU A 813 8.15 1.75 -16.12
N ILE A 814 9.36 2.11 -16.54
CA ILE A 814 10.46 2.47 -15.63
C ILE A 814 10.67 3.98 -15.68
N ASP A 815 10.79 4.59 -14.49
CA ASP A 815 11.20 5.98 -14.32
C ASP A 815 12.72 6.10 -14.61
N ALA A 816 13.07 6.73 -15.74
CA ALA A 816 14.45 6.92 -16.16
C ALA A 816 15.03 8.30 -15.74
N SER A 817 14.43 8.99 -14.76
CA SER A 817 14.91 10.31 -14.27
C SER A 817 16.35 10.31 -13.76
N THR A 818 16.93 9.15 -13.44
CA THR A 818 18.35 9.01 -13.05
C THR A 818 19.30 8.73 -14.22
N CYS A 819 18.80 8.60 -15.45
CA CYS A 819 19.64 8.43 -16.63
C CYS A 819 20.08 9.82 -17.12
N SER A 820 21.33 10.19 -16.82
CA SER A 820 21.98 11.36 -17.47
C SER A 820 22.05 11.12 -18.99
N PRO A 821 21.81 12.16 -19.83
CA PRO A 821 21.84 12.06 -21.28
C PRO A 821 23.16 11.53 -21.85
#